data_AF-A0AAV9L2S8-F1
#
_entry.id   AF-A0AAV9L2S8-F1
#
_cell.length_a   1.000
_cell.length_b   1.000
_cell.length_c   1.000
_cell.angle_alpha   90.00
_cell.angle_beta   90.00
_cell.angle_gamma   90.00
#
_symmetry.space_group_name_H-M   'P 1'
#
loop_
_entity.id
_entity.type
_entity.pdbx_description
1 polymer ?
#
loop_
_entity_poly.entity_id
_entity_poly.type
_entity_poly.pdbx_seq_one_letter_code
_entity_poly.pdbx_strand_id
1 'polypeptide(L)'
;MSSSFQASILVASPSHPNSVAWSEENLVAVASGHIVTILNPAKRFGSRGLITIPPGKPFSVGFIERKDLLSDYMLHIALSRDSSPQEKQYRENRPCVRSISWSPIGFASNSGCLLAVCTTEGHVRLYRMPFLEFSTEWVEVMDISNMLYSYLKTTNFQAANFRVSEGADPSQACFDEGDDDDLPISIMRKELKRRRPNALPVMEVKACSQKQKNTFTAPRLRSRFSKKVFGDGCESLITAEEYASRNAMLSSLIVVWSPCLPQTSGCGISSANGLTSSCSVLAVGGKSGVLSLWRIHKPESYSIMNSPDSNKTVLVGLLDAHDTWITTISWSLFISDASDPLLLLATGCSNGSVKIWQACCRRLVESSEPSGSPFSLLKEVKAADFAMATMVSLTVSGQSPNKMLLAIGKGSGSIEVWTCDILLHRFEKAGSYDAHNHAVTGLSWAFDGRCLYSCSLDDSTRCWILHENSLCEVPIPSNTPGVEGSADVPDAFCSCLGLAVSPGNLVLAVVRAFSTALLNPMYEARALKAAVEFLWIGGQQLEISSTVCPDFDVKIFPDFPEKELISWENNILWSLNQHEPLDKPLVVWDVVAALLAFKQSIPKYVEHIVLKWLKPSVGVSANLSEAIKCLSEISSRKLQLLNIISKLVVLKKVETDKFDGKSQLLEVIGGAEDERLDWTQLHSNSEMELRDRLVGYSFTVFLDVASASHGKGTKPGYWVPIGTAQMEQWVAIHHKDIKNHLKLLADEVRTVKKSQRPSFCEYVEKEECSFCSASVPFDSPDFAICQGVKCDTGNDPTHKLSRCAVSMRICPIAPVWHCMCCQRWASKLAPSPLFRMTGYPSDFKSNTDDEHPKPWCPFCGIPLKKLLPEFLLSPSFV
;
A
#
# COMPACT_ATOMS: atom_id res chain seq x y z
N MET A 1 22.13 -5.91 -18.44
CA MET A 1 21.33 -6.01 -17.20
C MET A 1 20.93 -4.59 -16.80
N SER A 2 19.68 -4.38 -16.37
CA SER A 2 19.25 -3.08 -15.83
C SER A 2 19.97 -2.81 -14.52
N SER A 3 20.57 -1.64 -14.34
CA SER A 3 21.23 -1.27 -13.09
C SER A 3 20.19 -0.85 -12.05
N SER A 4 20.22 -1.49 -10.89
CA SER A 4 19.43 -1.05 -9.74
C SER A 4 20.07 0.18 -9.12
N PHE A 5 19.25 1.19 -8.82
CA PHE A 5 19.73 2.44 -8.20
C PHE A 5 19.70 2.36 -6.67
N GLN A 6 18.92 1.42 -6.12
CA GLN A 6 18.82 1.18 -4.69
C GLN A 6 18.50 -0.30 -4.46
N ALA A 7 19.15 -0.90 -3.48
CA ALA A 7 18.83 -2.24 -3.02
C ALA A 7 18.66 -2.26 -1.49
N SER A 8 17.86 -3.19 -0.98
CA SER A 8 17.67 -3.37 0.46
C SER A 8 17.66 -4.87 0.80
N ILE A 9 18.57 -5.28 1.68
CA ILE A 9 18.71 -6.68 2.10
C ILE A 9 17.55 -7.05 3.04
N LEU A 10 17.04 -8.27 2.86
CA LEU A 10 15.98 -8.87 3.66
C LEU A 10 16.55 -9.87 4.65
N VAL A 11 15.92 -9.93 5.83
CA VAL A 11 16.33 -10.81 6.94
C VAL A 11 16.08 -12.29 6.63
N ALA A 12 15.07 -12.58 5.81
CA ALA A 12 14.70 -13.93 5.42
C ALA A 12 14.42 -14.01 3.91
N SER A 13 14.43 -15.22 3.36
CA SER A 13 14.05 -15.46 1.96
C SER A 13 12.53 -15.52 1.83
N PRO A 14 11.94 -14.91 0.79
CA PRO A 14 10.56 -15.19 0.40
C PRO A 14 10.40 -16.65 -0.02
N SER A 15 9.23 -17.23 0.22
CA SER A 15 8.94 -18.64 -0.10
C SER A 15 7.78 -18.83 -1.08
N HIS A 16 7.05 -17.76 -1.37
CA HIS A 16 5.86 -17.78 -2.22
C HIS A 16 5.96 -16.67 -3.26
N PRO A 17 5.37 -16.87 -4.46
CA PRO A 17 5.40 -15.87 -5.52
C PRO A 17 4.51 -14.66 -5.16
N ASN A 18 4.72 -13.53 -5.84
CA ASN A 18 4.13 -12.23 -5.51
C ASN A 18 4.35 -11.82 -4.04
N SER A 19 5.59 -12.00 -3.59
CA SER A 19 6.03 -11.70 -2.21
C SER A 19 6.10 -10.20 -1.86
N VAL A 20 5.82 -9.31 -2.81
CA VAL A 20 5.95 -7.85 -2.64
C VAL A 20 4.66 -7.13 -3.00
N ALA A 21 4.33 -6.09 -2.24
CA ALA A 21 3.24 -5.19 -2.55
C ALA A 21 3.62 -3.74 -2.26
N TRP A 22 3.30 -2.83 -3.18
CA TRP A 22 3.51 -1.38 -3.03
C TRP A 22 2.20 -0.69 -2.65
N SER A 23 2.21 0.10 -1.59
CA SER A 23 1.03 0.83 -1.10
C SER A 23 0.86 2.21 -1.73
N GLU A 24 -0.37 2.72 -1.66
CA GLU A 24 -0.71 4.14 -1.90
C GLU A 24 -0.18 5.09 -0.81
N GLU A 25 0.78 4.66 0.01
CA GLU A 25 1.48 5.48 1.00
C GLU A 25 2.98 5.61 0.72
N ASN A 26 3.43 5.06 -0.40
CA ASN A 26 4.85 4.85 -0.71
C ASN A 26 5.56 3.96 0.31
N LEU A 27 4.90 2.89 0.75
CA LEU A 27 5.51 1.80 1.52
C LEU A 27 5.53 0.53 0.69
N VAL A 28 6.63 -0.21 0.77
CA VAL A 28 6.80 -1.51 0.13
C VAL A 28 6.79 -2.57 1.23
N ALA A 29 5.83 -3.49 1.18
CA ALA A 29 5.81 -4.66 2.05
C ALA A 29 6.44 -5.84 1.32
N VAL A 30 7.31 -6.58 2.00
CA VAL A 30 7.90 -7.80 1.48
C VAL A 30 7.72 -8.95 2.47
N ALA A 31 7.09 -10.02 2.01
CA ALA A 31 6.88 -11.25 2.74
C ALA A 31 8.14 -12.14 2.65
N SER A 32 8.76 -12.40 3.80
CA SER A 32 9.99 -13.19 3.90
C SER A 32 9.90 -14.17 5.08
N GLY A 33 9.59 -15.44 4.79
CA GLY A 33 9.35 -16.44 5.83
C GLY A 33 8.22 -16.04 6.79
N HIS A 34 8.51 -16.00 8.09
CA HIS A 34 7.56 -15.65 9.16
C HIS A 34 7.49 -14.14 9.46
N ILE A 35 8.09 -13.32 8.60
CA ILE A 35 8.26 -11.89 8.80
C ILE A 35 7.78 -11.13 7.57
N VAL A 36 7.12 -10.00 7.76
CA VAL A 36 6.87 -9.01 6.70
C VAL A 36 7.70 -7.77 6.99
N THR A 37 8.60 -7.42 6.08
CA THR A 37 9.44 -6.23 6.18
C THR A 37 8.76 -5.07 5.46
N ILE A 38 8.59 -3.93 6.13
CA ILE A 38 8.01 -2.72 5.53
C ILE A 38 9.13 -1.71 5.27
N LEU A 39 9.38 -1.44 3.99
CA LEU A 39 10.39 -0.50 3.52
C LEU A 39 9.76 0.84 3.13
N ASN A 40 10.53 1.92 3.24
CA ASN A 40 10.19 3.22 2.68
C ASN A 40 11.24 3.58 1.63
N PRO A 41 10.89 3.57 0.34
CA PRO A 41 11.85 3.89 -0.74
C PRO A 41 12.51 5.26 -0.59
N ALA A 42 11.87 6.21 0.11
CA ALA A 42 12.45 7.52 0.38
C ALA A 42 13.62 7.52 1.38
N LYS A 43 13.82 6.44 2.13
CA LYS A 43 14.93 6.29 3.07
C LYS A 43 15.93 5.28 2.50
N ARG A 44 17.20 5.68 2.37
CA ARG A 44 18.28 4.81 1.83
C ARG A 44 18.58 3.60 2.73
N PHE A 45 18.41 3.74 4.05
CA PHE A 45 18.73 2.70 5.02
C PHE A 45 17.59 2.48 6.02
N GLY A 46 17.28 1.21 6.29
CA GLY A 46 16.42 0.76 7.39
C GLY A 46 14.95 0.49 7.03
N SER A 47 14.42 -0.63 7.54
CA SER A 47 12.99 -0.94 7.48
C SER A 47 12.19 0.06 8.33
N ARG A 48 11.09 0.58 7.77
CA ARG A 48 10.15 1.46 8.48
C ARG A 48 9.33 0.71 9.55
N GLY A 49 9.21 -0.60 9.43
CA GLY A 49 8.54 -1.45 10.40
C GLY A 49 8.59 -2.92 10.04
N LEU A 50 8.13 -3.75 10.97
CA LEU A 50 8.15 -5.20 10.88
C LEU A 50 6.78 -5.78 11.25
N ILE A 51 6.42 -6.92 10.67
CA ILE A 51 5.34 -7.77 11.16
C ILE A 51 5.90 -9.15 11.43
N THR A 52 5.88 -9.55 12.70
CA THR A 52 6.25 -10.91 13.10
C THR A 52 4.99 -11.75 13.19
N ILE A 53 4.92 -12.88 12.48
CA ILE A 53 3.72 -13.73 12.50
C ILE A 53 3.77 -14.68 13.70
N PRO A 54 2.82 -14.58 14.65
CA PRO A 54 2.74 -15.53 15.75
C PRO A 54 2.11 -16.85 15.28
N PRO A 55 2.52 -18.00 15.86
CA PRO A 55 1.90 -19.30 15.58
C PRO A 55 0.40 -19.27 15.90
N GLY A 56 -0.43 -19.69 14.93
CA GLY A 56 -1.88 -19.73 15.08
C GLY A 56 -2.35 -20.92 15.92
N LYS A 57 -3.47 -20.75 16.63
CA LYS A 57 -4.20 -21.91 17.17
C LYS A 57 -5.08 -22.47 16.05
N PRO A 58 -5.04 -23.79 15.78
CA PRO A 58 -5.87 -24.38 14.74
C PRO A 58 -7.35 -24.21 15.10
N PHE A 59 -8.18 -23.96 14.09
CA PHE A 59 -9.64 -23.91 14.26
C PHE A 59 -10.20 -25.29 14.62
N SER A 60 -11.18 -25.34 15.54
CA SER A 60 -11.89 -26.58 15.86
C SER A 60 -12.95 -26.86 14.79
N VAL A 61 -12.64 -27.76 13.87
CA VAL A 61 -13.47 -28.09 12.70
C VAL A 61 -14.37 -29.33 12.93
N GLY A 62 -14.04 -30.10 13.97
CA GLY A 62 -14.72 -31.34 14.37
C GLY A 62 -13.72 -32.44 14.70
N PHE A 63 -14.22 -33.59 15.13
CA PHE A 63 -13.41 -34.76 15.48
C PHE A 63 -13.64 -35.89 14.48
N ILE A 64 -12.56 -36.58 14.08
CA ILE A 64 -12.58 -37.77 13.23
C ILE A 64 -12.03 -38.98 13.99
N GLU A 65 -12.39 -40.18 13.55
CA GLU A 65 -11.78 -41.39 14.10
C GLU A 65 -10.32 -41.53 13.66
N ARG A 66 -9.46 -42.04 14.55
CA ARG A 66 -8.02 -42.16 14.30
C ARG A 66 -7.68 -43.02 13.07
N LYS A 67 -8.54 -43.99 12.75
CA LYS A 67 -8.38 -44.88 11.58
C LYS A 67 -8.51 -44.13 10.25
N ASP A 68 -9.26 -43.02 10.24
CA ASP A 68 -9.55 -42.24 9.04
C ASP A 68 -8.49 -41.16 8.75
N LEU A 69 -7.48 -41.00 9.62
CA LEU A 69 -6.33 -40.12 9.39
C LEU A 69 -5.52 -40.49 8.14
N LEU A 70 -5.51 -41.78 7.77
CA LEU A 70 -4.82 -42.31 6.59
C LEU A 70 -5.73 -42.41 5.36
N SER A 71 -6.96 -41.89 5.45
CA SER A 71 -7.84 -41.80 4.27
C SER A 71 -7.28 -40.82 3.25
N ASP A 72 -7.58 -41.03 1.97
CA ASP A 72 -7.08 -40.20 0.87
C ASP A 72 -7.41 -38.70 1.06
N TYR A 73 -8.55 -38.40 1.66
CA TYR A 73 -8.99 -37.05 2.00
C TYR A 73 -8.13 -36.35 3.07
N MET A 74 -7.48 -37.11 3.94
CA MET A 74 -6.70 -36.61 5.07
C MET A 74 -5.18 -36.66 4.82
N LEU A 75 -4.70 -37.38 3.80
CA LEU A 75 -3.26 -37.55 3.52
C LEU A 75 -2.50 -36.23 3.46
N HIS A 76 -3.00 -35.22 2.75
CA HIS A 76 -2.38 -33.89 2.69
C HIS A 76 -2.33 -33.18 4.06
N ILE A 77 -3.35 -33.36 4.89
CA ILE A 77 -3.44 -32.76 6.23
C ILE A 77 -2.55 -33.52 7.23
N ALA A 78 -2.36 -34.82 7.03
CA ALA A 78 -1.48 -35.66 7.83
C ALA A 78 0.00 -35.42 7.51
N LEU A 79 0.37 -35.36 6.23
CA LEU A 79 1.74 -35.09 5.76
C LEU A 79 2.25 -33.71 6.18
N SER A 80 1.39 -32.69 6.21
CA SER A 80 1.74 -31.37 6.74
C SER A 80 1.97 -31.34 8.26
N ARG A 81 1.52 -32.37 9.01
CA ARG A 81 1.66 -32.48 10.48
C ARG A 81 2.75 -33.46 10.92
N ASP A 82 3.14 -34.41 10.08
CA ASP A 82 4.11 -35.48 10.36
C ASP A 82 5.56 -35.12 9.98
N SER A 83 6.02 -33.91 10.29
CA SER A 83 7.47 -33.65 10.36
C SER A 83 8.06 -34.38 11.57
N SER A 84 9.17 -35.09 11.36
CA SER A 84 9.74 -36.02 12.36
C SER A 84 10.16 -35.29 13.66
N PRO A 85 10.17 -35.96 14.83
CA PRO A 85 10.59 -35.35 16.08
C PRO A 85 12.03 -34.83 16.09
N GLN A 86 12.90 -35.35 15.21
CA GLN A 86 14.28 -34.86 15.03
C GLN A 86 14.36 -33.64 14.10
N GLU A 87 13.45 -33.48 13.12
CA GLU A 87 13.33 -32.24 12.32
C GLU A 87 12.70 -31.08 13.11
N LYS A 88 11.87 -31.39 14.12
CA LYS A 88 11.24 -30.39 15.01
C LYS A 88 12.24 -29.56 15.84
N GLN A 89 13.51 -29.99 15.92
CA GLN A 89 14.54 -29.27 16.66
C GLN A 89 15.33 -28.26 15.78
N TYR A 90 15.16 -28.29 14.45
CA TYR A 90 15.87 -27.39 13.52
C TYR A 90 14.98 -26.67 12.50
N ARG A 91 13.80 -27.22 12.14
CA ARG A 91 12.72 -26.49 11.47
C ARG A 91 11.65 -26.18 12.50
N GLU A 92 11.71 -25.00 13.09
CA GLU A 92 10.56 -24.51 13.84
C GLU A 92 9.37 -24.48 12.87
N ASN A 93 8.25 -25.12 13.24
CA ASN A 93 6.94 -24.96 12.58
C ASN A 93 6.45 -23.51 12.74
N ARG A 94 7.23 -22.53 12.25
CA ARG A 94 6.86 -21.12 12.27
C ARG A 94 5.94 -20.87 11.06
N PRO A 95 4.80 -20.21 11.26
CA PRO A 95 3.92 -19.85 10.15
C PRO A 95 4.67 -18.91 9.20
N CYS A 96 4.62 -19.21 7.90
CA CYS A 96 5.18 -18.33 6.88
C CYS A 96 4.08 -17.46 6.26
N VAL A 97 4.46 -16.31 5.74
CA VAL A 97 3.57 -15.42 5.00
C VAL A 97 3.46 -15.93 3.57
N ARG A 98 2.23 -16.13 3.11
CA ARG A 98 1.91 -16.63 1.77
C ARG A 98 1.49 -15.53 0.80
N SER A 99 0.69 -14.58 1.27
CA SER A 99 0.14 -13.51 0.44
C SER A 99 -0.05 -12.26 1.26
N ILE A 100 0.21 -11.11 0.65
CA ILE A 100 0.05 -9.79 1.24
C ILE A 100 -0.68 -8.87 0.28
N SER A 101 -1.48 -7.94 0.81
CA SER A 101 -2.14 -6.92 -0.01
C SER A 101 -2.47 -5.68 0.81
N TRP A 102 -2.24 -4.51 0.21
CA TRP A 102 -2.52 -3.20 0.81
C TRP A 102 -3.96 -2.77 0.54
N SER A 103 -4.63 -2.23 1.56
CA SER A 103 -5.86 -1.48 1.34
C SER A 103 -5.55 -0.14 0.64
N PRO A 104 -6.54 0.49 0.01
CA PRO A 104 -6.45 1.89 -0.37
C PRO A 104 -6.11 2.78 0.85
N ILE A 105 -5.62 3.98 0.60
CA ILE A 105 -5.30 4.92 1.67
C ILE A 105 -6.55 5.39 2.44
N GLY A 106 -6.40 5.67 3.74
CA GLY A 106 -7.47 6.19 4.60
C GLY A 106 -8.30 5.12 5.29
N PHE A 107 -7.95 3.83 5.19
CA PHE A 107 -8.67 2.77 5.91
C PHE A 107 -8.19 2.60 7.34
N ALA A 108 -6.96 2.98 7.67
CA ALA A 108 -6.51 3.01 9.06
C ALA A 108 -7.00 4.29 9.77
N SER A 109 -7.19 4.22 11.09
CA SER A 109 -7.65 5.33 11.93
C SER A 109 -6.75 6.58 11.87
N ASN A 110 -5.48 6.38 11.54
CA ASN A 110 -4.47 7.44 11.33
C ASN A 110 -4.41 7.94 9.88
N SER A 111 -5.44 7.68 9.06
CA SER A 111 -5.50 7.96 7.62
C SER A 111 -4.61 7.08 6.74
N GLY A 112 -4.01 6.04 7.31
CA GLY A 112 -3.12 5.19 6.55
C GLY A 112 -3.79 4.03 5.79
N CYS A 113 -2.97 3.20 5.15
CA CYS A 113 -3.30 1.90 4.59
C CYS A 113 -3.30 0.83 5.69
N LEU A 114 -4.13 -0.18 5.51
CA LEU A 114 -4.07 -1.46 6.23
C LEU A 114 -3.34 -2.49 5.37
N LEU A 115 -2.61 -3.40 6.00
CA LEU A 115 -1.97 -4.53 5.33
C LEU A 115 -2.72 -5.81 5.69
N ALA A 116 -3.27 -6.49 4.70
CA ALA A 116 -3.78 -7.85 4.86
C ALA A 116 -2.62 -8.83 4.70
N VAL A 117 -2.51 -9.78 5.63
CA VAL A 117 -1.48 -10.82 5.62
C VAL A 117 -2.16 -12.18 5.73
N CYS A 118 -1.90 -13.05 4.76
CA CYS A 118 -2.32 -14.44 4.75
C CYS A 118 -1.12 -15.34 5.07
N THR A 119 -1.30 -16.25 6.01
CA THR A 119 -0.26 -17.21 6.45
C THR A 119 -0.41 -18.56 5.76
N THR A 120 0.63 -19.41 5.81
CA THR A 120 0.59 -20.79 5.32
C THR A 120 -0.37 -21.69 6.10
N GLU A 121 -0.73 -21.30 7.32
CA GLU A 121 -1.73 -21.97 8.16
C GLU A 121 -3.18 -21.62 7.75
N GLY A 122 -3.37 -20.64 6.86
CA GLY A 122 -4.70 -20.20 6.41
C GLY A 122 -5.32 -19.07 7.22
N HIS A 123 -4.56 -18.47 8.15
CA HIS A 123 -5.00 -17.29 8.90
C HIS A 123 -4.79 -15.99 8.11
N VAL A 124 -5.82 -15.14 8.07
CA VAL A 124 -5.83 -13.82 7.47
C VAL A 124 -6.06 -12.77 8.55
N ARG A 125 -5.09 -11.87 8.70
CA ARG A 125 -5.12 -10.78 9.68
C ARG A 125 -4.86 -9.44 9.01
N LEU A 126 -5.44 -8.39 9.56
CA LEU A 126 -5.23 -7.01 9.13
C LEU A 126 -4.33 -6.27 10.11
N TYR A 127 -3.32 -5.59 9.58
CA TYR A 127 -2.34 -4.84 10.36
C TYR A 127 -2.36 -3.36 9.99
N ARG A 128 -2.03 -2.49 10.95
CA ARG A 128 -1.81 -1.06 10.74
C ARG A 128 -0.44 -0.61 11.23
N MET A 129 0.01 0.53 10.72
CA MET A 129 1.20 1.19 11.24
C MET A 129 1.02 1.51 12.74
N PRO A 130 2.05 1.27 13.58
CA PRO A 130 2.02 1.70 14.97
C PRO A 130 2.07 3.23 15.02
N PHE A 131 1.18 3.84 15.81
CA PHE A 131 1.17 5.30 15.97
C PHE A 131 0.89 5.72 17.43
N LEU A 132 0.32 4.84 18.25
CA LEU A 132 0.17 5.05 19.70
C LEU A 132 1.24 4.29 20.49
N GLU A 133 1.75 3.21 19.92
CA GLU A 133 2.45 2.15 20.63
C GLU A 133 3.97 2.37 20.76
N PHE A 134 4.51 3.40 20.08
CA PHE A 134 5.96 3.68 20.04
C PHE A 134 6.83 2.44 19.73
N SER A 135 6.39 1.62 18.78
CA SER A 135 7.06 0.37 18.34
C SER A 135 7.33 0.38 16.83
N THR A 136 8.28 -0.44 16.38
CA THR A 136 8.50 -0.78 14.96
C THR A 136 7.54 -1.87 14.47
N GLU A 137 6.97 -2.66 15.39
CA GLU A 137 6.05 -3.73 15.06
C GLU A 137 4.66 -3.19 14.71
N TRP A 138 4.11 -3.66 13.59
CA TRP A 138 2.76 -3.33 13.18
C TRP A 138 1.72 -3.98 14.07
N VAL A 139 0.64 -3.26 14.30
CA VAL A 139 -0.41 -3.67 15.25
C VAL A 139 -1.51 -4.39 14.50
N GLU A 140 -1.85 -5.60 14.97
CA GLU A 140 -3.01 -6.34 14.50
C GLU A 140 -4.30 -5.59 14.89
N VAL A 141 -5.15 -5.33 13.89
CA VAL A 141 -6.43 -4.64 14.06
C VAL A 141 -7.60 -5.63 14.02
N MET A 142 -7.47 -6.71 13.24
CA MET A 142 -8.59 -7.60 12.94
C MET A 142 -8.13 -8.99 12.49
N ASP A 143 -8.83 -10.04 12.93
CA ASP A 143 -8.67 -11.42 12.47
C ASP A 143 -9.88 -11.83 11.61
N ILE A 144 -9.70 -11.79 10.29
CA ILE A 144 -10.75 -12.11 9.30
C ILE A 144 -11.07 -13.60 9.32
N SER A 145 -10.07 -14.46 9.52
CA SER A 145 -10.28 -15.91 9.58
C SER A 145 -11.14 -16.31 10.77
N ASN A 146 -10.99 -15.65 11.93
CA ASN A 146 -11.84 -15.90 13.09
C ASN A 146 -13.29 -15.43 12.85
N MET A 147 -13.48 -14.33 12.13
CA MET A 147 -14.82 -13.89 11.70
C MET A 147 -15.46 -14.87 10.73
N LEU A 148 -14.69 -15.39 9.75
CA LEU A 148 -15.16 -16.42 8.82
C LEU A 148 -15.56 -17.71 9.55
N TYR A 149 -14.70 -18.16 10.48
CA TYR A 149 -14.97 -19.35 11.29
C TYR A 149 -16.25 -19.20 12.11
N SER A 150 -16.46 -18.04 12.72
CA SER A 150 -17.69 -17.75 13.49
C SER A 150 -18.93 -17.82 12.60
N TYR A 151 -18.88 -17.26 11.39
CA TYR A 151 -19.96 -17.34 10.40
C TYR A 151 -20.25 -18.79 9.94
N LEU A 152 -19.21 -19.54 9.56
CA LEU A 152 -19.36 -20.93 9.13
C LEU A 152 -19.90 -21.82 10.26
N LYS A 153 -19.48 -21.57 11.50
CA LYS A 153 -20.03 -22.28 12.67
C LYS A 153 -21.52 -21.98 12.86
N THR A 154 -21.95 -20.72 12.72
CA THR A 154 -23.38 -20.37 12.82
C THR A 154 -24.24 -20.96 11.71
N THR A 155 -23.65 -21.21 10.53
CA THR A 155 -24.33 -21.83 9.38
C THR A 155 -24.11 -23.34 9.29
N ASN A 156 -23.53 -23.97 10.33
CA ASN A 156 -23.18 -25.39 10.37
C ASN A 156 -22.35 -25.87 9.16
N PHE A 157 -21.51 -24.99 8.60
CA PHE A 157 -20.70 -25.25 7.40
C PHE A 157 -21.52 -25.66 6.16
N GLN A 158 -22.84 -25.41 6.14
CA GLN A 158 -23.71 -25.73 5.00
C GLN A 158 -23.70 -24.65 3.91
N ALA A 159 -23.07 -23.49 4.18
CA ALA A 159 -23.08 -22.33 3.31
C ALA A 159 -22.27 -22.50 2.00
N ALA A 160 -21.51 -23.59 1.84
CA ALA A 160 -20.79 -23.92 0.62
C ALA A 160 -20.91 -25.43 0.34
N ASN A 161 -21.60 -25.82 -0.73
CA ASN A 161 -21.71 -27.22 -1.14
C ASN A 161 -20.41 -27.66 -1.83
N PHE A 162 -19.36 -27.93 -1.05
CA PHE A 162 -18.09 -28.45 -1.58
C PHE A 162 -18.15 -29.98 -1.74
N ARG A 163 -17.82 -30.50 -2.93
CA ARG A 163 -17.53 -31.93 -3.18
C ARG A 163 -16.02 -32.08 -3.31
N VAL A 164 -15.41 -32.97 -2.53
CA VAL A 164 -13.96 -33.21 -2.64
C VAL A 164 -13.68 -33.93 -3.96
N SER A 165 -12.89 -33.32 -4.84
CA SER A 165 -12.44 -34.00 -6.06
C SER A 165 -11.42 -35.09 -5.71
N GLU A 166 -11.72 -36.34 -6.06
CA GLU A 166 -10.73 -37.42 -6.13
C GLU A 166 -9.72 -37.08 -7.24
N GLY A 167 -8.43 -37.05 -6.91
CA GLY A 167 -7.34 -37.00 -7.91
C GLY A 167 -6.77 -35.61 -8.21
N ALA A 168 -6.03 -35.04 -7.26
CA ALA A 168 -4.92 -34.16 -7.59
C ALA A 168 -3.69 -34.68 -6.84
N ASP A 169 -2.82 -35.39 -7.56
CA ASP A 169 -1.61 -36.01 -7.05
C ASP A 169 -0.61 -34.92 -6.57
N PRO A 170 -0.21 -34.88 -5.29
CA PRO A 170 0.72 -33.87 -4.75
C PRO A 170 2.15 -33.97 -5.26
N SER A 171 2.50 -35.03 -6.00
CA SER A 171 3.88 -35.30 -6.40
C SER A 171 4.47 -34.28 -7.39
N GLN A 172 3.70 -33.31 -7.87
CA GLN A 172 4.19 -32.19 -8.70
C GLN A 172 4.22 -30.82 -7.99
N ALA A 173 4.01 -30.77 -6.67
CA ALA A 173 4.06 -29.53 -5.89
C ALA A 173 5.17 -29.52 -4.80
N CYS A 174 6.26 -30.28 -5.03
CA CYS A 174 7.51 -30.07 -4.34
C CYS A 174 8.36 -29.11 -5.19
N PHE A 175 8.77 -28.00 -4.60
CA PHE A 175 9.85 -27.18 -5.16
C PHE A 175 11.11 -28.05 -5.18
N ASP A 176 11.58 -28.36 -6.39
CA ASP A 176 12.90 -28.96 -6.61
C ASP A 176 13.95 -27.94 -6.13
N GLU A 177 14.60 -28.23 -5.01
CA GLU A 177 15.95 -27.73 -4.76
C GLU A 177 16.87 -28.53 -5.69
N GLY A 178 17.16 -27.97 -6.85
CA GLY A 178 18.16 -28.53 -7.75
C GLY A 178 19.58 -28.28 -7.21
N ASP A 179 20.30 -29.37 -6.99
CA ASP A 179 21.74 -29.46 -7.24
C ASP A 179 21.95 -30.72 -8.09
N ASP A 180 22.55 -30.55 -9.27
CA ASP A 180 22.88 -31.60 -10.25
C ASP A 180 24.04 -32.50 -9.78
N ASP A 181 23.94 -33.82 -10.01
CA ASP A 181 24.85 -34.56 -10.92
C ASP A 181 24.52 -36.07 -11.01
N ASP A 182 24.46 -36.56 -12.26
CA ASP A 182 24.65 -37.93 -12.79
C ASP A 182 23.61 -39.07 -12.59
N LEU A 183 22.71 -39.22 -13.59
CA LEU A 183 22.37 -40.36 -14.49
C LEU A 183 22.55 -41.87 -14.05
N PRO A 184 21.84 -42.85 -14.68
CA PRO A 184 20.70 -43.56 -14.09
C PRO A 184 20.98 -45.06 -13.84
N ILE A 185 20.45 -45.63 -12.75
CA ILE A 185 20.38 -47.09 -12.59
C ILE A 185 18.99 -47.49 -12.06
N SER A 186 18.04 -47.61 -12.98
CA SER A 186 16.86 -48.45 -12.80
C SER A 186 16.98 -49.65 -13.74
N ILE A 187 17.48 -50.76 -13.21
CA ILE A 187 17.32 -52.18 -13.62
C ILE A 187 18.21 -52.95 -12.64
N MET A 188 17.74 -54.08 -12.13
CA MET A 188 18.34 -54.92 -11.07
C MET A 188 17.92 -54.59 -9.63
N ARG A 189 16.67 -54.90 -9.26
CA ARG A 189 16.35 -55.56 -7.98
C ARG A 189 14.94 -56.18 -7.99
N LYS A 190 14.68 -56.99 -9.02
CA LYS A 190 13.78 -58.15 -8.89
C LYS A 190 14.68 -59.38 -8.81
N GLU A 191 15.23 -59.66 -7.63
CA GLU A 191 15.56 -61.01 -7.16
C GLU A 191 16.14 -60.94 -5.74
N LEU A 192 15.91 -62.01 -4.98
CA LEU A 192 16.34 -62.30 -3.60
C LEU A 192 15.37 -61.95 -2.46
N LYS A 193 14.23 -62.67 -2.47
CA LYS A 193 13.66 -63.25 -1.26
C LYS A 193 14.41 -64.54 -0.89
N ARG A 194 14.59 -64.74 0.43
CA ARG A 194 14.92 -65.98 1.18
C ARG A 194 16.40 -66.34 1.32
N ARG A 195 16.94 -66.21 2.54
CA ARG A 195 17.23 -67.31 3.51
C ARG A 195 18.27 -66.84 4.56
N ARG A 196 17.89 -66.83 5.84
CA ARG A 196 18.76 -67.17 7.00
C ARG A 196 18.67 -68.71 7.22
N PRO A 197 19.43 -69.43 8.08
CA PRO A 197 20.32 -68.98 9.20
C PRO A 197 21.62 -69.81 9.42
N ASN A 198 22.36 -69.46 10.50
CA ASN A 198 23.18 -70.27 11.46
C ASN A 198 24.60 -69.69 11.70
N ALA A 199 24.92 -69.10 12.87
CA ALA A 199 25.31 -69.72 14.18
C ALA A 199 26.80 -70.16 14.14
N LEU A 200 27.79 -69.77 14.98
CA LEU A 200 27.99 -69.51 16.44
C LEU A 200 29.52 -69.18 16.63
N PRO A 201 30.15 -69.02 17.84
CA PRO A 201 29.75 -68.44 19.13
C PRO A 201 30.85 -67.64 19.92
N VAL A 202 30.47 -67.14 21.11
CA VAL A 202 31.25 -66.86 22.37
C VAL A 202 32.13 -65.60 22.46
N MET A 203 31.75 -64.65 23.34
CA MET A 203 32.38 -64.45 24.67
C MET A 203 31.57 -63.45 25.54
N GLU A 204 31.22 -63.92 26.74
CA GLU A 204 30.68 -63.13 27.86
C GLU A 204 31.78 -62.24 28.47
N VAL A 205 31.39 -61.04 28.91
CA VAL A 205 32.04 -60.40 30.08
C VAL A 205 30.94 -59.85 31.00
N LYS A 206 30.79 -60.49 32.16
CA LYS A 206 30.08 -60.00 33.34
C LYS A 206 30.98 -59.01 34.09
N ALA A 207 30.41 -57.89 34.52
CA ALA A 207 30.89 -57.16 35.68
C ALA A 207 29.71 -56.84 36.59
N CYS A 208 29.82 -57.21 37.85
CA CYS A 208 28.84 -57.04 38.92
C CYS A 208 29.51 -56.26 40.04
N SER A 209 28.86 -55.22 40.58
CA SER A 209 29.06 -54.79 41.98
C SER A 209 27.82 -54.07 42.53
N GLN A 210 27.20 -54.79 43.47
CA GLN A 210 26.40 -54.45 44.66
C GLN A 210 26.09 -52.96 44.97
N LYS A 211 24.80 -52.60 45.00
CA LYS A 211 23.90 -52.42 46.17
C LYS A 211 24.19 -51.21 47.08
N GLN A 212 23.25 -50.26 47.08
CA GLN A 212 22.66 -49.71 48.31
C GLN A 212 21.17 -49.42 48.09
N LYS A 213 20.33 -50.12 48.86
CA LYS A 213 18.90 -49.84 49.03
C LYS A 213 18.76 -48.96 50.26
N ASN A 214 17.98 -47.89 50.16
CA ASN A 214 17.21 -47.38 51.30
C ASN A 214 15.77 -47.16 50.85
N THR A 215 14.88 -47.73 51.65
CA THR A 215 13.45 -47.91 51.42
C THR A 215 12.73 -46.99 52.39
N PHE A 216 11.77 -46.19 51.92
CA PHE A 216 10.65 -45.76 52.76
C PHE A 216 9.35 -45.88 51.94
N THR A 217 8.57 -46.89 52.35
CA THR A 217 7.12 -47.17 52.23
C THR A 217 6.26 -45.96 52.65
N ALA A 218 5.01 -45.71 52.26
CA ALA A 218 3.89 -46.34 51.51
C ALA A 218 2.83 -45.20 51.29
N PRO A 219 1.51 -45.40 51.00
CA PRO A 219 0.76 -46.50 50.38
C PRO A 219 -0.09 -46.06 49.16
N ARG A 220 -0.56 -47.03 48.37
CA ARG A 220 -1.68 -46.85 47.44
C ARG A 220 -2.99 -46.72 48.22
N LEU A 221 -3.70 -45.61 48.04
CA LEU A 221 -5.10 -45.47 48.41
C LEU A 221 -5.89 -44.89 47.23
N ARG A 222 -6.92 -45.62 46.81
CA ARG A 222 -7.93 -45.22 45.85
C ARG A 222 -8.57 -43.91 46.32
N SER A 223 -8.33 -42.80 45.61
CA SER A 223 -9.20 -41.64 45.66
C SER A 223 -9.97 -41.53 44.35
N ARG A 224 -11.29 -41.58 44.46
CA ARG A 224 -12.27 -41.29 43.41
C ARG A 224 -11.79 -40.12 42.53
N PHE A 225 -11.63 -40.36 41.24
CA PHE A 225 -11.76 -39.27 40.28
C PHE A 225 -13.21 -38.78 40.40
N SER A 226 -13.36 -37.65 41.09
CA SER A 226 -14.54 -36.81 41.03
C SER A 226 -14.92 -36.66 39.57
N LYS A 227 -16.19 -37.00 39.25
CA LYS A 227 -16.87 -36.55 38.05
C LYS A 227 -16.60 -35.05 37.91
N LYS A 228 -15.63 -34.67 37.09
CA LYS A 228 -15.65 -33.36 36.45
C LYS A 228 -16.86 -33.45 35.53
N VAL A 229 -17.87 -32.70 35.92
CA VAL A 229 -19.07 -32.44 35.13
C VAL A 229 -18.62 -32.20 33.70
N PHE A 230 -18.99 -33.13 32.82
CA PHE A 230 -18.98 -32.88 31.39
C PHE A 230 -19.86 -31.66 31.19
N GLY A 231 -19.23 -30.52 30.86
CA GLY A 231 -19.95 -29.44 30.23
C GLY A 231 -20.53 -30.00 28.95
N ASP A 232 -21.86 -29.93 28.89
CA ASP A 232 -22.69 -30.44 27.82
C ASP A 232 -22.23 -29.89 26.46
N GLY A 233 -22.15 -30.77 25.46
CA GLY A 233 -21.59 -30.49 24.14
C GLY A 233 -20.79 -31.68 23.61
N CYS A 234 -21.46 -32.82 23.40
CA CYS A 234 -20.88 -33.91 22.61
C CYS A 234 -20.72 -33.40 21.16
N GLU A 235 -19.54 -32.88 20.81
CA GLU A 235 -19.24 -32.56 19.41
C GLU A 235 -19.28 -33.88 18.62
N SER A 236 -20.21 -33.96 17.66
CA SER A 236 -20.45 -35.16 16.86
C SER A 236 -19.20 -35.55 16.05
N LEU A 237 -18.86 -36.84 16.04
CA LEU A 237 -17.88 -37.41 15.11
C LEU A 237 -18.33 -37.14 13.67
N ILE A 238 -17.45 -36.56 12.86
CA ILE A 238 -17.69 -36.26 11.45
C ILE A 238 -16.87 -37.19 10.55
N THR A 239 -17.24 -37.30 9.28
CA THR A 239 -16.47 -38.10 8.32
C THR A 239 -15.15 -37.39 7.96
N ALA A 240 -14.17 -38.15 7.45
CA ALA A 240 -12.92 -37.57 6.97
C ALA A 240 -13.12 -36.58 5.81
N GLU A 241 -14.08 -36.87 4.93
CA GLU A 241 -14.44 -35.99 3.82
C GLU A 241 -15.05 -34.67 4.33
N GLU A 242 -15.99 -34.74 5.28
CA GLU A 242 -16.57 -33.55 5.91
C GLU A 242 -15.51 -32.73 6.64
N TYR A 243 -14.58 -33.38 7.35
CA TYR A 243 -13.48 -32.70 8.01
C TYR A 243 -12.58 -31.99 6.99
N ALA A 244 -12.19 -32.68 5.91
CA ALA A 244 -11.33 -32.12 4.86
C ALA A 244 -12.01 -30.94 4.16
N SER A 245 -13.30 -31.05 3.86
CA SER A 245 -14.12 -29.99 3.26
C SER A 245 -14.18 -28.75 4.15
N ARG A 246 -14.55 -28.91 5.43
CA ARG A 246 -14.60 -27.78 6.37
C ARG A 246 -13.22 -27.14 6.62
N ASN A 247 -12.15 -27.94 6.64
CA ASN A 247 -10.78 -27.44 6.75
C ASN A 247 -10.37 -26.65 5.49
N ALA A 248 -10.77 -27.11 4.30
CA ALA A 248 -10.51 -26.41 3.05
C ALA A 248 -11.23 -25.05 2.99
N MET A 249 -12.44 -24.94 3.54
CA MET A 249 -13.19 -23.66 3.61
C MET A 249 -12.50 -22.60 4.48
N LEU A 250 -11.74 -23.01 5.49
CA LEU A 250 -10.99 -22.12 6.39
C LEU A 250 -9.54 -21.90 5.94
N SER A 251 -9.04 -22.75 5.03
CA SER A 251 -7.66 -22.70 4.54
C SER A 251 -7.52 -21.62 3.48
N SER A 252 -7.32 -20.38 3.92
CA SER A 252 -7.08 -19.23 3.03
C SER A 252 -5.70 -19.33 2.36
N LEU A 253 -5.61 -18.98 1.08
CA LEU A 253 -4.37 -19.06 0.29
C LEU A 253 -3.90 -17.68 -0.19
N ILE A 254 -4.82 -16.80 -0.58
CA ILE A 254 -4.51 -15.51 -1.19
C ILE A 254 -5.47 -14.43 -0.69
N VAL A 255 -4.96 -13.21 -0.54
CA VAL A 255 -5.71 -12.02 -0.12
C VAL A 255 -5.43 -10.86 -1.06
N VAL A 256 -6.49 -10.18 -1.54
CA VAL A 256 -6.34 -8.99 -2.39
C VAL A 256 -7.45 -7.97 -2.11
N TRP A 257 -7.05 -6.72 -1.88
CA TRP A 257 -7.95 -5.58 -1.73
C TRP A 257 -8.42 -5.02 -3.06
N SER A 258 -9.69 -4.63 -3.13
CA SER A 258 -10.24 -3.87 -4.25
C SER A 258 -9.83 -2.39 -4.16
N PRO A 259 -9.85 -1.66 -5.29
CA PRO A 259 -9.87 -0.21 -5.28
C PRO A 259 -11.01 0.34 -4.40
N CYS A 260 -10.89 1.59 -3.99
CA CYS A 260 -11.94 2.28 -3.25
C CYS A 260 -13.18 2.41 -4.15
N LEU A 261 -14.33 1.94 -3.67
CA LEU A 261 -15.56 2.02 -4.44
C LEU A 261 -16.01 3.50 -4.53
N PRO A 262 -16.32 4.00 -5.74
CA PRO A 262 -16.75 5.37 -5.94
C PRO A 262 -18.13 5.61 -5.28
N GLN A 263 -18.32 6.83 -4.80
CA GLN A 263 -19.56 7.28 -4.17
C GLN A 263 -20.60 7.56 -5.25
N THR A 264 -21.64 6.73 -5.37
CA THR A 264 -22.75 7.01 -6.29
C THR A 264 -23.85 7.77 -5.54
N SER A 265 -23.86 9.11 -5.67
CA SER A 265 -25.04 9.89 -5.29
C SER A 265 -26.15 9.59 -6.28
N GLY A 266 -27.16 8.83 -5.86
CA GLY A 266 -28.34 8.59 -6.68
C GLY A 266 -28.99 9.92 -7.07
N CYS A 267 -29.14 10.16 -8.38
CA CYS A 267 -30.04 11.18 -8.86
C CYS A 267 -31.47 10.74 -8.50
N GLY A 268 -32.06 11.35 -7.47
CA GLY A 268 -33.47 11.16 -7.10
C GLY A 268 -33.73 10.94 -5.62
N ILE A 269 -34.29 11.98 -4.99
CA ILE A 269 -34.98 12.01 -3.69
C ILE A 269 -34.06 11.84 -2.48
N SER A 270 -33.86 12.98 -1.82
CA SER A 270 -33.38 13.14 -0.45
C SER A 270 -34.04 12.14 0.52
N SER A 271 -33.30 11.10 0.88
CA SER A 271 -33.50 10.42 2.16
C SER A 271 -32.46 10.95 3.14
N ALA A 272 -32.94 11.46 4.28
CA ALA A 272 -32.19 12.25 5.25
C ALA A 272 -31.15 11.47 6.08
N ASN A 273 -30.64 10.33 5.59
CA ASN A 273 -29.57 9.56 6.21
C ASN A 273 -28.51 9.25 5.16
N GLY A 274 -27.75 10.28 4.76
CA GLY A 274 -26.62 10.17 3.84
C GLY A 274 -25.44 9.46 4.50
N LEU A 275 -25.33 8.15 4.30
CA LEU A 275 -24.09 7.42 4.62
C LEU A 275 -23.06 7.69 3.52
N THR A 276 -22.21 8.68 3.77
CA THR A 276 -21.10 9.16 2.92
C THR A 276 -19.83 8.31 3.06
N SER A 277 -19.96 6.99 3.26
CA SER A 277 -18.80 6.14 3.56
C SER A 277 -18.26 5.43 2.31
N SER A 278 -17.13 5.90 1.79
CA SER A 278 -16.34 5.14 0.80
C SER A 278 -15.87 3.81 1.42
N CYS A 279 -16.08 2.69 0.73
CA CYS A 279 -15.72 1.36 1.19
C CYS A 279 -14.82 0.64 0.18
N SER A 280 -14.20 -0.44 0.62
CA SER A 280 -13.39 -1.34 -0.21
C SER A 280 -13.72 -2.78 0.18
N VAL A 281 -13.53 -3.70 -0.77
CA VAL A 281 -13.81 -5.12 -0.60
C VAL A 281 -12.49 -5.89 -0.57
N LEU A 282 -12.30 -6.67 0.49
CA LEU A 282 -11.21 -7.64 0.61
C LEU A 282 -11.70 -9.00 0.11
N ALA A 283 -11.07 -9.53 -0.95
CA ALA A 283 -11.26 -10.91 -1.37
C ALA A 283 -10.22 -11.82 -0.69
N VAL A 284 -10.71 -12.94 -0.16
CA VAL A 284 -9.89 -14.01 0.40
C VAL A 284 -10.21 -15.30 -0.34
N GLY A 285 -9.23 -15.82 -1.09
CA GLY A 285 -9.35 -17.08 -1.83
C GLY A 285 -8.91 -18.27 -1.00
N GLY A 286 -9.76 -19.30 -0.94
CA GLY A 286 -9.50 -20.51 -0.17
C GLY A 286 -9.03 -21.70 -1.00
N LYS A 287 -8.58 -22.73 -0.29
CA LYS A 287 -8.28 -24.06 -0.85
C LYS A 287 -9.53 -24.76 -1.38
N SER A 288 -10.71 -24.43 -0.86
CA SER A 288 -11.98 -24.97 -1.35
C SER A 288 -12.41 -24.45 -2.72
N GLY A 289 -11.70 -23.48 -3.32
CA GLY A 289 -12.16 -22.83 -4.55
C GLY A 289 -13.23 -21.74 -4.32
N VAL A 290 -13.57 -21.50 -3.04
CA VAL A 290 -14.52 -20.48 -2.61
C VAL A 290 -13.79 -19.18 -2.26
N LEU A 291 -14.36 -18.06 -2.66
CA LEU A 291 -13.95 -16.72 -2.26
C LEU A 291 -14.83 -16.20 -1.15
N SER A 292 -14.24 -15.69 -0.07
CA SER A 292 -14.96 -14.85 0.90
C SER A 292 -14.69 -13.38 0.62
N LEU A 293 -15.77 -12.58 0.59
CA LEU A 293 -15.74 -11.17 0.23
C LEU A 293 -16.14 -10.31 1.43
N TRP A 294 -15.23 -9.45 1.89
CA TRP A 294 -15.40 -8.65 3.10
C TRP A 294 -15.41 -7.17 2.77
N ARG A 295 -16.54 -6.49 3.01
CA ARG A 295 -16.64 -5.04 2.85
C ARG A 295 -16.18 -4.36 4.12
N ILE A 296 -15.26 -3.41 3.95
CA ILE A 296 -14.70 -2.60 5.02
C ILE A 296 -14.94 -1.14 4.65
N HIS A 297 -15.34 -0.33 5.62
CA HIS A 297 -15.59 1.10 5.41
C HIS A 297 -14.42 1.93 5.93
N LYS A 298 -14.19 3.10 5.31
CA LYS A 298 -13.31 4.10 5.90
C LYS A 298 -13.90 4.58 7.24
N PRO A 299 -13.05 4.97 8.21
CA PRO A 299 -13.52 5.51 9.47
C PRO A 299 -14.22 6.86 9.24
N GLU A 300 -15.28 7.11 10.01
CA GLU A 300 -16.05 8.37 9.95
C GLU A 300 -15.23 9.59 10.38
N SER A 301 -14.22 9.37 11.23
CA SER A 301 -13.27 10.40 11.64
C SER A 301 -11.86 9.84 11.85
N TYR A 302 -10.85 10.64 11.49
CA TYR A 302 -9.45 10.31 11.72
C TYR A 302 -8.95 10.92 13.02
N SER A 303 -8.18 10.14 13.78
CA SER A 303 -7.60 10.61 15.04
C SER A 303 -6.20 10.03 15.25
N ILE A 304 -5.32 10.86 15.81
CA ILE A 304 -3.97 10.47 16.23
C ILE A 304 -3.95 9.98 17.69
N MET A 305 -4.98 10.33 18.48
CA MET A 305 -5.00 10.11 19.92
C MET A 305 -5.90 8.95 20.34
N ASN A 306 -7.01 8.76 19.63
CA ASN A 306 -7.98 7.72 19.92
C ASN A 306 -8.04 6.77 18.73
N SER A 307 -8.06 5.46 18.98
CA SER A 307 -8.55 4.51 17.99
C SER A 307 -10.07 4.47 18.13
N PRO A 308 -10.85 5.08 17.22
CA PRO A 308 -12.29 4.81 17.23
C PRO A 308 -12.50 3.30 17.06
N ASP A 309 -13.47 2.75 17.78
CA ASP A 309 -13.82 1.33 17.73
C ASP A 309 -14.26 0.93 16.32
N SER A 310 -13.55 -0.07 15.78
CA SER A 310 -13.82 -0.87 14.58
C SER A 310 -14.26 -0.15 13.30
N ASN A 311 -13.44 -0.23 12.25
CA ASN A 311 -13.99 -0.22 10.90
C ASN A 311 -15.04 -1.32 10.83
N LYS A 312 -16.29 -0.98 10.49
CA LYS A 312 -17.37 -1.96 10.34
C LYS A 312 -17.01 -2.86 9.16
N THR A 313 -16.56 -4.07 9.48
CA THR A 313 -16.31 -5.16 8.54
C THR A 313 -17.54 -6.02 8.42
N VAL A 314 -18.03 -6.19 7.21
CA VAL A 314 -19.24 -6.97 6.90
C VAL A 314 -18.90 -8.03 5.86
N LEU A 315 -19.28 -9.28 6.10
CA LEU A 315 -19.20 -10.34 5.10
C LEU A 315 -20.27 -10.07 4.03
N VAL A 316 -19.84 -9.78 2.80
CA VAL A 316 -20.72 -9.51 1.65
C VAL A 316 -21.28 -10.80 1.08
N GLY A 317 -20.47 -11.86 1.07
CA GLY A 317 -20.90 -13.17 0.57
C GLY A 317 -19.74 -14.14 0.34
N LEU A 318 -20.12 -15.38 0.04
CA LEU A 318 -19.24 -16.44 -0.44
C LEU A 318 -19.51 -16.66 -1.93
N LEU A 319 -18.47 -16.68 -2.75
CA LEU A 319 -18.56 -16.92 -4.19
C LEU A 319 -17.84 -18.24 -4.51
N ASP A 320 -18.60 -19.22 -4.99
CA ASP A 320 -18.07 -20.49 -5.50
C ASP A 320 -17.39 -20.23 -6.85
N ALA A 321 -16.11 -19.88 -6.81
CA ALA A 321 -15.40 -19.44 -8.00
C ALA A 321 -14.90 -20.61 -8.83
N HIS A 322 -14.30 -21.61 -8.20
CA HIS A 322 -13.67 -22.75 -8.86
C HIS A 322 -13.87 -24.04 -8.07
N ASP A 323 -13.67 -25.18 -8.72
CA ASP A 323 -13.76 -26.51 -8.07
C ASP A 323 -12.42 -26.93 -7.42
N THR A 324 -11.34 -26.18 -7.67
CA THR A 324 -10.00 -26.44 -7.13
C THR A 324 -9.39 -25.16 -6.54
N TRP A 325 -8.12 -25.19 -6.14
CA TRP A 325 -7.54 -24.16 -5.28
C TRP A 325 -7.40 -22.83 -6.02
N ILE A 326 -7.78 -21.73 -5.36
CA ILE A 326 -7.54 -20.39 -5.89
C ILE A 326 -6.06 -20.06 -5.68
N THR A 327 -5.36 -19.77 -6.78
CA THR A 327 -3.92 -19.49 -6.79
C THR A 327 -3.62 -18.01 -6.87
N THR A 328 -4.45 -17.25 -7.59
CA THR A 328 -4.21 -15.83 -7.87
C THR A 328 -5.52 -15.05 -8.02
N ILE A 329 -5.49 -13.76 -7.67
CA ILE A 329 -6.63 -12.85 -7.71
C ILE A 329 -6.12 -11.47 -8.17
N SER A 330 -6.88 -10.76 -9.00
CA SER A 330 -6.64 -9.36 -9.34
C SER A 330 -7.95 -8.59 -9.46
N TRP A 331 -7.95 -7.35 -9.00
CA TRP A 331 -9.08 -6.42 -9.13
C TRP A 331 -8.83 -5.37 -10.21
N SER A 332 -9.91 -4.84 -10.76
CA SER A 332 -9.88 -3.61 -11.54
C SER A 332 -11.22 -2.88 -11.41
N LEU A 333 -11.20 -1.56 -11.53
CA LEU A 333 -12.40 -0.72 -11.47
C LEU A 333 -12.65 -0.11 -12.85
N PHE A 334 -13.84 -0.37 -13.39
CA PHE A 334 -14.30 0.24 -14.62
C PHE A 334 -15.31 1.33 -14.29
N ILE A 335 -14.99 2.56 -14.69
CA ILE A 335 -15.85 3.73 -14.53
C ILE A 335 -16.30 4.16 -15.92
N SER A 336 -17.61 4.29 -16.10
CA SER A 336 -18.23 4.75 -17.34
C SER A 336 -19.12 5.94 -17.03
N ASP A 337 -19.09 6.97 -17.89
CA ASP A 337 -19.91 8.18 -17.71
C ASP A 337 -21.42 7.92 -17.78
N ALA A 338 -21.83 6.78 -18.37
CA ALA A 338 -23.22 6.47 -18.67
C ALA A 338 -23.87 5.42 -17.75
N SER A 339 -23.09 4.75 -16.89
CA SER A 339 -23.59 3.61 -16.09
C SER A 339 -22.94 3.54 -14.71
N ASP A 340 -23.57 2.80 -13.79
CA ASP A 340 -22.98 2.54 -12.47
C ASP A 340 -21.60 1.89 -12.64
N PRO A 341 -20.58 2.32 -11.86
CA PRO A 341 -19.23 1.77 -11.96
C PRO A 341 -19.22 0.27 -11.66
N LEU A 342 -18.44 -0.46 -12.46
CA LEU A 342 -18.32 -1.91 -12.37
C LEU A 342 -17.00 -2.29 -11.72
N LEU A 343 -17.08 -3.16 -10.73
CA LEU A 343 -15.92 -3.80 -10.12
C LEU A 343 -15.66 -5.13 -10.82
N LEU A 344 -14.47 -5.27 -11.38
CA LEU A 344 -14.02 -6.46 -12.10
C LEU A 344 -13.06 -7.27 -11.23
N LEU A 345 -13.27 -8.58 -11.20
CA LEU A 345 -12.49 -9.53 -10.41
C LEU A 345 -12.00 -10.65 -11.31
N ALA A 346 -10.69 -10.85 -11.41
CA ALA A 346 -10.10 -12.01 -12.07
C ALA A 346 -9.58 -13.00 -11.03
N THR A 347 -9.84 -14.29 -11.24
CA THR A 347 -9.52 -15.38 -10.31
C THR A 347 -8.88 -16.52 -11.07
N GLY A 348 -7.67 -16.90 -10.69
CA GLY A 348 -6.95 -18.04 -11.25
C GLY A 348 -6.97 -19.24 -10.33
N CYS A 349 -6.89 -20.43 -10.94
CA CYS A 349 -7.05 -21.70 -10.26
C CYS A 349 -5.87 -22.64 -10.55
N SER A 350 -5.65 -23.62 -9.67
CA SER A 350 -4.59 -24.63 -9.81
C SER A 350 -4.71 -25.49 -11.08
N ASN A 351 -5.92 -25.63 -11.63
CA ASN A 351 -6.17 -26.34 -12.89
C ASN A 351 -5.91 -25.48 -14.16
N GLY A 352 -5.40 -24.26 -14.00
CA GLY A 352 -5.12 -23.33 -15.09
C GLY A 352 -6.33 -22.52 -15.58
N SER A 353 -7.54 -22.73 -15.03
CA SER A 353 -8.71 -21.92 -15.35
C SER A 353 -8.60 -20.53 -14.71
N VAL A 354 -8.90 -19.50 -15.50
CA VAL A 354 -9.03 -18.12 -15.04
C VAL A 354 -10.45 -17.63 -15.33
N LYS A 355 -11.18 -17.22 -14.28
CA LYS A 355 -12.52 -16.66 -14.40
C LYS A 355 -12.53 -15.18 -14.09
N ILE A 356 -13.26 -14.43 -14.92
CA ILE A 356 -13.48 -12.99 -14.79
C ILE A 356 -14.92 -12.78 -14.35
N TRP A 357 -15.11 -11.99 -13.30
CA TRP A 357 -16.38 -11.66 -12.69
C TRP A 357 -16.60 -10.15 -12.71
N GLN A 358 -17.85 -9.73 -12.77
CA GLN A 358 -18.23 -8.32 -12.64
C GLN A 358 -19.27 -8.15 -11.54
N ALA A 359 -19.23 -7.03 -10.84
CA ALA A 359 -20.23 -6.61 -9.87
C ALA A 359 -20.50 -5.10 -9.99
N CYS A 360 -21.76 -4.70 -9.85
CA CYS A 360 -22.12 -3.29 -9.75
C CYS A 360 -21.72 -2.74 -8.37
N CYS A 361 -20.93 -1.66 -8.34
CA CYS A 361 -20.44 -1.07 -7.09
C CYS A 361 -21.59 -0.66 -6.17
N ARG A 362 -22.66 -0.10 -6.71
CA ARG A 362 -23.84 0.32 -5.92
C ARG A 362 -24.45 -0.85 -5.14
N ARG A 363 -24.61 -2.02 -5.78
CA ARG A 363 -25.16 -3.22 -5.13
C ARG A 363 -24.24 -3.77 -4.04
N LEU A 364 -22.92 -3.61 -4.20
CA LEU A 364 -21.93 -4.00 -3.19
C LEU A 364 -21.93 -3.07 -1.97
N VAL A 365 -22.26 -1.79 -2.16
CA VAL A 365 -22.36 -0.80 -1.07
C VAL A 365 -23.68 -0.96 -0.31
N GLU A 366 -24.79 -1.20 -1.01
CA GLU A 366 -26.13 -1.27 -0.40
C GLU A 366 -26.44 -2.64 0.26
N SER A 367 -25.69 -3.71 -0.04
CA SER A 367 -25.99 -5.04 0.50
C SER A 367 -25.79 -5.11 2.02
N SER A 368 -26.84 -5.42 2.78
CA SER A 368 -26.80 -5.58 4.24
C SER A 368 -26.72 -7.04 4.68
N GLU A 369 -27.16 -7.97 3.84
CA GLU A 369 -27.19 -9.41 4.11
C GLU A 369 -26.38 -10.19 3.06
N PRO A 370 -25.81 -11.37 3.41
CA PRO A 370 -25.08 -12.23 2.48
C PRO A 370 -25.97 -12.94 1.44
N SER A 371 -27.17 -12.41 1.11
CA SER A 371 -28.12 -13.06 0.22
C SER A 371 -27.79 -12.81 -1.26
N GLY A 372 -27.32 -13.86 -1.94
CA GLY A 372 -27.02 -13.89 -3.39
C GLY A 372 -25.63 -13.32 -3.73
N SER A 373 -24.90 -13.99 -4.63
CA SER A 373 -23.58 -13.50 -5.06
C SER A 373 -23.72 -12.20 -5.86
N PRO A 374 -23.14 -11.07 -5.42
CA PRO A 374 -23.23 -9.80 -6.15
C PRO A 374 -22.42 -9.80 -7.46
N PHE A 375 -21.63 -10.85 -7.68
CA PHE A 375 -20.81 -11.06 -8.85
C PHE A 375 -21.51 -11.95 -9.87
N SER A 376 -21.42 -11.57 -11.14
CA SER A 376 -21.78 -12.39 -12.30
C SER A 376 -20.54 -12.78 -13.09
N LEU A 377 -20.47 -14.02 -13.56
CA LEU A 377 -19.39 -14.49 -14.42
C LEU A 377 -19.46 -13.81 -15.79
N LEU A 378 -18.37 -13.17 -16.20
CA LEU A 378 -18.21 -12.59 -17.53
C LEU A 378 -17.60 -13.59 -18.52
N LYS A 379 -16.52 -14.25 -18.12
CA LYS A 379 -15.77 -15.16 -18.98
C LYS A 379 -14.97 -16.14 -18.17
N GLU A 380 -14.89 -17.37 -18.67
CA GLU A 380 -13.90 -18.35 -18.25
C GLU A 380 -12.87 -18.54 -19.38
N VAL A 381 -11.59 -18.46 -19.02
CA VAL A 381 -10.44 -18.70 -19.87
C VAL A 381 -9.79 -19.99 -19.39
N LYS A 382 -9.80 -21.02 -20.23
CA LYS A 382 -9.07 -22.26 -20.00
C LYS A 382 -7.97 -22.37 -21.04
N ALA A 383 -6.73 -22.47 -20.58
CA ALA A 383 -5.63 -22.72 -21.49
C ALA A 383 -5.58 -24.20 -21.87
N ALA A 384 -5.09 -24.47 -23.09
CA ALA A 384 -5.00 -25.83 -23.63
C ALA A 384 -3.97 -26.71 -22.90
N ASP A 385 -2.99 -26.09 -22.25
CA ASP A 385 -1.88 -26.75 -21.55
C ASP A 385 -2.23 -27.17 -20.10
N PHE A 386 -3.39 -26.76 -19.56
CA PHE A 386 -3.80 -26.96 -18.17
C PHE A 386 -2.75 -26.55 -17.12
N ALA A 387 -1.75 -25.78 -17.53
CA ALA A 387 -0.69 -25.31 -16.65
C ALA A 387 -1.30 -24.36 -15.62
N MET A 388 -0.90 -24.52 -14.36
CA MET A 388 -1.41 -23.72 -13.24
C MET A 388 -1.24 -22.22 -13.53
N ALA A 389 -2.30 -21.44 -13.34
CA ALA A 389 -2.22 -19.99 -13.37
C ALA A 389 -1.53 -19.52 -12.07
N THR A 390 -0.28 -19.10 -12.16
CA THR A 390 0.49 -18.63 -10.99
C THR A 390 0.18 -17.18 -10.68
N MET A 391 -0.01 -16.35 -11.71
CA MET A 391 -0.25 -14.91 -11.58
C MET A 391 -1.31 -14.42 -12.54
N VAL A 392 -2.10 -13.45 -12.09
CA VAL A 392 -3.05 -12.72 -12.93
C VAL A 392 -2.90 -11.24 -12.64
N SER A 393 -2.89 -10.42 -13.69
CA SER A 393 -2.87 -8.97 -13.60
C SER A 393 -3.96 -8.38 -14.49
N LEU A 394 -4.83 -7.57 -13.89
CA LEU A 394 -6.03 -7.01 -14.50
C LEU A 394 -5.96 -5.48 -14.49
N THR A 395 -6.14 -4.85 -15.64
CA THR A 395 -6.21 -3.38 -15.74
C THR A 395 -7.22 -2.92 -16.80
N VAL A 396 -7.62 -1.65 -16.72
CA VAL A 396 -8.39 -0.97 -17.77
C VAL A 396 -7.43 -0.14 -18.61
N SER A 397 -7.54 -0.19 -19.93
CA SER A 397 -6.67 0.53 -20.83
C SER A 397 -6.96 2.03 -20.81
N GLY A 398 -5.92 2.85 -20.65
CA GLY A 398 -6.05 4.31 -20.71
C GLY A 398 -6.33 4.85 -22.12
N GLN A 399 -5.92 4.11 -23.16
CA GLN A 399 -6.18 4.48 -24.57
C GLN A 399 -7.62 4.19 -24.99
N SER A 400 -8.27 3.24 -24.34
CA SER A 400 -9.63 2.81 -24.65
C SER A 400 -10.30 2.39 -23.35
N PRO A 401 -10.99 3.30 -22.64
CA PRO A 401 -11.50 3.04 -21.29
C PRO A 401 -12.47 1.86 -21.23
N ASN A 402 -13.12 1.50 -22.35
CA ASN A 402 -14.01 0.33 -22.46
C ASN A 402 -13.25 -1.01 -22.58
N LYS A 403 -11.93 -0.98 -22.80
CA LYS A 403 -11.10 -2.17 -22.96
C LYS A 403 -10.41 -2.53 -21.65
N MET A 404 -10.71 -3.73 -21.18
CA MET A 404 -10.03 -4.42 -20.10
C MET A 404 -8.88 -5.26 -20.66
N LEU A 405 -7.74 -5.24 -19.99
CA LEU A 405 -6.57 -6.04 -20.30
C LEU A 405 -6.33 -7.04 -19.15
N LEU A 406 -6.23 -8.32 -19.51
CA LEU A 406 -5.91 -9.41 -18.59
C LEU A 406 -4.61 -10.06 -19.04
N ALA A 407 -3.63 -10.12 -18.14
CA ALA A 407 -2.43 -10.92 -18.33
C ALA A 407 -2.44 -12.10 -17.34
N ILE A 408 -2.09 -13.28 -17.82
CA ILE A 408 -2.02 -14.53 -17.06
C ILE A 408 -0.60 -15.06 -17.17
N GLY A 409 0.10 -15.17 -16.04
CA GLY A 409 1.37 -15.88 -15.93
C GLY A 409 1.12 -17.31 -15.47
N LYS A 410 1.79 -18.27 -16.11
CA LYS A 410 1.62 -19.70 -15.81
C LYS A 410 2.84 -20.31 -15.13
N GLY A 411 2.61 -21.45 -14.49
CA GLY A 411 3.66 -22.30 -13.91
C GLY A 411 4.63 -22.88 -14.95
N SER A 412 4.22 -22.94 -16.22
CA SER A 412 5.09 -23.34 -17.34
C SER A 412 6.06 -22.25 -17.79
N GLY A 413 5.94 -21.03 -17.27
CA GLY A 413 6.75 -19.88 -17.70
C GLY A 413 6.14 -19.07 -18.86
N SER A 414 5.02 -19.53 -19.42
CA SER A 414 4.31 -18.78 -20.46
C SER A 414 3.43 -17.65 -19.89
N ILE A 415 3.25 -16.61 -20.71
CA ILE A 415 2.37 -15.48 -20.45
C ILE A 415 1.29 -15.45 -21.52
N GLU A 416 0.04 -15.30 -21.10
CA GLU A 416 -1.12 -15.18 -21.98
C GLU A 416 -1.83 -13.85 -21.74
N VAL A 417 -2.10 -13.10 -22.82
CA VAL A 417 -2.78 -11.80 -22.72
C VAL A 417 -4.10 -11.83 -23.47
N TRP A 418 -5.12 -11.24 -22.84
CA TRP A 418 -6.47 -11.11 -23.33
C TRP A 418 -6.91 -9.65 -23.27
N THR A 419 -7.56 -9.20 -24.33
CA THR A 419 -8.24 -7.91 -24.40
C THR A 419 -9.74 -8.16 -24.41
N CYS A 420 -10.47 -7.41 -23.59
CA CYS A 420 -11.92 -7.52 -23.48
C CYS A 420 -12.56 -6.15 -23.64
N ASP A 421 -13.46 -6.00 -24.60
CA ASP A 421 -14.40 -4.88 -24.59
C ASP A 421 -15.53 -5.19 -23.60
N ILE A 422 -15.56 -4.44 -22.50
CA ILE A 422 -16.48 -4.69 -21.38
C ILE A 422 -17.93 -4.48 -21.82
N LEU A 423 -18.19 -3.44 -22.62
CA LEU A 423 -19.55 -3.07 -23.04
C LEU A 423 -20.10 -4.01 -24.11
N LEU A 424 -19.23 -4.46 -25.02
CA LEU A 424 -19.60 -5.40 -26.09
C LEU A 424 -19.49 -6.87 -25.66
N HIS A 425 -18.96 -7.14 -24.46
CA HIS A 425 -18.63 -8.49 -23.97
C HIS A 425 -17.80 -9.32 -24.97
N ARG A 426 -16.90 -8.64 -25.70
CA ARG A 426 -16.05 -9.26 -26.72
C ARG A 426 -14.68 -9.55 -26.15
N PHE A 427 -14.32 -10.82 -26.12
CA PHE A 427 -13.04 -11.31 -25.61
C PHE A 427 -12.15 -11.74 -26.78
N GLU A 428 -10.96 -11.15 -26.86
CA GLU A 428 -9.98 -11.42 -27.89
C GLU A 428 -8.65 -11.79 -27.23
N LYS A 429 -8.06 -12.91 -27.66
CA LYS A 429 -6.73 -13.30 -27.22
C LYS A 429 -5.70 -12.48 -28.00
N ALA A 430 -4.88 -11.72 -27.29
CA ALA A 430 -3.78 -10.98 -27.88
C ALA A 430 -2.65 -11.94 -28.32
N GLY A 431 -2.29 -12.86 -27.43
CA GLY A 431 -1.29 -13.88 -27.73
C GLY A 431 -0.94 -14.76 -26.54
N SER A 432 -0.09 -15.75 -26.80
CA SER A 432 0.58 -16.59 -25.80
C SER A 432 2.06 -16.55 -26.10
N TYR A 433 2.87 -16.30 -25.08
CA TYR A 433 4.29 -16.04 -25.24
C TYR A 433 5.07 -16.90 -24.25
N ASP A 434 6.06 -17.65 -24.74
CA ASP A 434 6.98 -18.41 -23.89
C ASP A 434 8.02 -17.45 -23.31
N ALA A 435 7.58 -16.74 -22.27
CA ALA A 435 8.32 -15.63 -21.70
C ALA A 435 9.50 -16.09 -20.84
N HIS A 436 9.35 -17.21 -20.12
CA HIS A 436 10.30 -17.63 -19.10
C HIS A 436 10.51 -19.15 -19.16
N ASN A 437 11.66 -19.60 -18.65
CA ASN A 437 12.00 -21.03 -18.59
C ASN A 437 11.41 -21.73 -17.36
N HIS A 438 11.09 -20.94 -16.33
CA HIS A 438 10.47 -21.40 -15.11
C HIS A 438 9.19 -20.60 -14.80
N ALA A 439 8.48 -21.01 -13.76
CA ALA A 439 7.20 -20.44 -13.37
C ALA A 439 7.25 -18.90 -13.22
N VAL A 440 6.26 -18.22 -13.79
CA VAL A 440 6.09 -16.77 -13.63
C VAL A 440 5.68 -16.48 -12.18
N THR A 441 6.49 -15.69 -11.47
CA THR A 441 6.32 -15.38 -10.03
C THR A 441 5.81 -13.98 -9.75
N GLY A 442 5.78 -13.10 -10.75
CA GLY A 442 5.27 -11.74 -10.63
C GLY A 442 4.85 -11.18 -11.99
N LEU A 443 3.78 -10.38 -11.98
CA LEU A 443 3.17 -9.84 -13.19
C LEU A 443 2.45 -8.52 -12.88
N SER A 444 2.81 -7.42 -13.52
CA SER A 444 2.19 -6.11 -13.27
C SER A 444 2.09 -5.27 -14.52
N TRP A 445 0.90 -4.72 -14.76
CA TRP A 445 0.69 -3.68 -15.76
C TRP A 445 1.19 -2.33 -15.24
N ALA A 446 1.67 -1.49 -16.15
CA ALA A 446 2.08 -0.11 -15.92
C ALA A 446 1.58 0.79 -17.05
N PHE A 447 1.59 2.11 -16.81
CA PHE A 447 1.25 3.15 -17.80
C PHE A 447 -0.13 2.94 -18.47
N ASP A 448 -1.15 2.66 -17.66
CA ASP A 448 -2.52 2.34 -18.08
C ASP A 448 -2.62 1.15 -19.05
N GLY A 449 -1.82 0.12 -18.81
CA GLY A 449 -1.84 -1.13 -19.58
C GLY A 449 -1.03 -1.13 -20.88
N ARG A 450 -0.14 -0.14 -21.06
CA ARG A 450 0.77 -0.08 -22.21
C ARG A 450 2.00 -0.97 -22.04
N CYS A 451 2.48 -1.12 -20.81
CA CYS A 451 3.62 -1.98 -20.49
C CYS A 451 3.23 -3.05 -19.46
N LEU A 452 3.73 -4.26 -19.67
CA LEU A 452 3.62 -5.39 -18.77
C LEU A 452 5.03 -5.76 -18.30
N TYR A 453 5.22 -5.91 -17.00
CA TYR A 453 6.45 -6.43 -16.42
C TYR A 453 6.20 -7.84 -15.88
N SER A 454 7.13 -8.76 -16.15
CA SER A 454 7.10 -10.13 -15.65
C SER A 454 8.41 -10.50 -14.98
N CYS A 455 8.35 -11.33 -13.94
CA CYS A 455 9.51 -11.95 -13.33
C CYS A 455 9.27 -13.44 -13.06
N SER A 456 10.36 -14.19 -12.94
CA SER A 456 10.31 -15.65 -12.86
C SER A 456 11.34 -16.22 -11.88
N LEU A 457 11.15 -17.49 -11.52
CA LEU A 457 12.13 -18.29 -10.79
C LEU A 457 13.45 -18.47 -11.57
N ASP A 458 13.48 -18.20 -12.87
CA ASP A 458 14.70 -18.23 -13.71
C ASP A 458 15.62 -17.00 -13.53
N ASP A 459 15.38 -16.21 -12.48
CA ASP A 459 16.06 -14.94 -12.18
C ASP A 459 15.91 -13.82 -13.23
N SER A 460 15.09 -14.03 -14.26
CA SER A 460 14.88 -13.01 -15.28
C SER A 460 13.68 -12.11 -14.97
N THR A 461 13.88 -10.82 -15.24
CA THR A 461 12.83 -9.79 -15.30
C THR A 461 12.71 -9.29 -16.72
N ARG A 462 11.50 -9.31 -17.28
CA ARG A 462 11.24 -8.91 -18.67
C ARG A 462 10.19 -7.81 -18.74
N CYS A 463 10.25 -7.01 -19.80
CA CYS A 463 9.30 -5.96 -20.11
C CYS A 463 8.67 -6.21 -21.47
N TRP A 464 7.37 -5.98 -21.56
CA TRP A 464 6.57 -6.19 -22.76
C TRP A 464 5.73 -4.95 -23.04
N ILE A 465 5.71 -4.50 -24.30
CA ILE A 465 4.79 -3.45 -24.76
C ILE A 465 3.63 -4.11 -25.47
N LEU A 466 2.41 -3.68 -25.13
CA LEU A 466 1.20 -4.09 -25.84
C LEU A 466 0.93 -3.13 -27.00
N HIS A 467 1.06 -3.61 -28.23
CA HIS A 467 0.78 -2.85 -29.45
C HIS A 467 -0.23 -3.59 -30.32
N GLU A 468 -1.33 -2.93 -30.71
CA GLU A 468 -2.35 -3.49 -31.63
C GLU A 468 -2.76 -4.94 -31.31
N ASN A 469 -2.93 -5.24 -30.01
CA ASN A 469 -3.31 -6.57 -29.52
C ASN A 469 -2.23 -7.66 -29.68
N SER A 470 -0.94 -7.29 -29.71
CA SER A 470 0.20 -8.20 -29.60
C SER A 470 1.21 -7.65 -28.58
N LEU A 471 1.83 -8.54 -27.80
CA LEU A 471 2.97 -8.20 -26.95
C LEU A 471 4.29 -8.28 -27.72
N CYS A 472 5.14 -7.28 -27.51
CA CYS A 472 6.52 -7.26 -27.97
C CYS A 472 7.47 -7.10 -26.77
N GLU A 473 8.47 -7.97 -26.66
CA GLU A 473 9.51 -7.85 -25.65
C GLU A 473 10.39 -6.62 -25.93
N VAL A 474 10.68 -5.84 -24.90
CA VAL A 474 11.54 -4.67 -24.97
C VAL A 474 12.53 -4.65 -23.80
N PRO A 475 13.73 -4.06 -23.97
CA PRO A 475 14.67 -3.94 -22.87
C PRO A 475 14.14 -2.99 -21.80
N ILE A 476 14.42 -3.32 -20.54
CA ILE A 476 14.25 -2.42 -19.40
C ILE A 476 15.34 -1.33 -19.48
N PRO A 477 15.02 -0.03 -19.26
CA PRO A 477 16.00 1.04 -19.27
C PRO A 477 17.19 0.75 -18.36
N SER A 478 18.40 0.92 -18.91
CA SER A 478 19.65 0.68 -18.17
C SER A 478 20.27 1.93 -17.58
N ASN A 479 19.82 3.13 -17.98
CA ASN A 479 20.40 4.37 -17.52
C ASN A 479 19.70 4.84 -16.24
N THR A 480 20.49 5.08 -15.20
CA THR A 480 20.00 5.58 -13.92
C THR A 480 20.25 7.08 -13.84
N PRO A 481 19.22 7.94 -13.72
CA PRO A 481 19.45 9.35 -13.49
C PRO A 481 20.15 9.53 -12.13
N GLY A 482 21.26 10.28 -12.11
CA GLY A 482 21.83 10.94 -10.91
C GLY A 482 22.23 10.08 -9.71
N VAL A 483 22.24 8.74 -9.79
CA VAL A 483 22.54 7.86 -8.65
C VAL A 483 23.67 6.91 -9.04
N GLU A 484 24.79 6.96 -8.31
CA GLU A 484 25.77 5.87 -8.29
C GLU A 484 25.08 4.62 -7.76
N GLY A 485 25.13 3.53 -8.54
CA GLY A 485 24.48 2.26 -8.17
C GLY A 485 24.86 1.81 -6.77
N SER A 486 23.96 1.08 -6.12
CA SER A 486 24.20 0.46 -4.82
C SER A 486 25.39 -0.50 -4.91
N ALA A 487 26.58 -0.08 -4.50
CA ALA A 487 27.81 -0.87 -4.58
C ALA A 487 27.87 -2.04 -3.59
N ASP A 488 26.94 -2.12 -2.63
CA ASP A 488 27.06 -3.01 -1.46
C ASP A 488 26.28 -4.34 -1.57
N VAL A 489 25.55 -4.60 -2.66
CA VAL A 489 24.78 -5.85 -2.83
C VAL A 489 25.41 -6.72 -3.92
N PRO A 490 25.81 -7.97 -3.61
CA PRO A 490 26.37 -8.88 -4.59
C PRO A 490 25.36 -9.22 -5.70
N ASP A 491 25.82 -9.23 -6.96
CA ASP A 491 25.04 -9.72 -8.11
C ASP A 491 25.07 -11.26 -8.17
N ALA A 492 24.50 -11.88 -7.13
CA ALA A 492 24.55 -13.32 -6.88
C ALA A 492 23.14 -13.88 -6.65
N PHE A 493 22.22 -13.60 -7.58
CA PHE A 493 20.82 -14.00 -7.47
C PHE A 493 20.55 -15.37 -8.12
N CYS A 494 19.48 -16.04 -7.69
CA CYS A 494 19.04 -17.31 -8.27
C CYS A 494 17.57 -17.32 -8.71
N SER A 495 16.75 -16.40 -8.21
CA SER A 495 15.32 -16.35 -8.56
C SER A 495 14.70 -14.99 -8.22
N CYS A 496 13.68 -14.62 -9.01
CA CYS A 496 12.78 -13.52 -8.69
C CYS A 496 11.47 -14.07 -8.10
N LEU A 497 10.99 -13.48 -7.01
CA LEU A 497 9.83 -13.98 -6.25
C LEU A 497 8.66 -12.99 -6.18
N GLY A 498 8.75 -11.87 -6.91
CA GLY A 498 7.67 -10.90 -7.02
C GLY A 498 8.16 -9.56 -7.57
N LEU A 499 7.21 -8.78 -8.07
CA LEU A 499 7.44 -7.43 -8.55
C LEU A 499 6.26 -6.52 -8.17
N ALA A 500 6.53 -5.23 -8.00
CA ALA A 500 5.50 -4.22 -7.76
C ALA A 500 5.90 -2.88 -8.37
N VAL A 501 4.95 -2.23 -9.04
CA VAL A 501 5.16 -0.92 -9.68
C VAL A 501 4.81 0.20 -8.69
N SER A 502 5.57 1.29 -8.72
CA SER A 502 5.30 2.48 -7.91
C SER A 502 4.00 3.17 -8.32
N PRO A 503 3.32 3.90 -7.40
CA PRO A 503 2.04 4.55 -7.73
C PRO A 503 2.07 5.54 -8.91
N GLY A 504 3.21 6.18 -9.18
CA GLY A 504 3.42 7.06 -10.32
C GLY A 504 3.97 6.38 -11.57
N ASN A 505 4.15 5.05 -11.55
CA ASN A 505 4.72 4.21 -12.61
C ASN A 505 6.13 4.61 -13.09
N LEU A 506 6.99 5.13 -12.22
CA LEU A 506 8.37 5.46 -12.59
C LEU A 506 9.42 4.51 -12.01
N VAL A 507 9.06 3.72 -10.99
CA VAL A 507 9.95 2.75 -10.34
C VAL A 507 9.29 1.36 -10.29
N LEU A 508 10.10 0.33 -10.51
CA LEU A 508 9.74 -1.07 -10.32
C LEU A 508 10.54 -1.63 -9.13
N ALA A 509 9.86 -2.21 -8.14
CA ALA A 509 10.49 -2.98 -7.07
C ALA A 509 10.47 -4.47 -7.45
N VAL A 510 11.62 -5.13 -7.38
CA VAL A 510 11.78 -6.55 -7.68
C VAL A 510 12.37 -7.25 -6.45
N VAL A 511 11.80 -8.38 -6.05
CA VAL A 511 12.34 -9.18 -4.94
C VAL A 511 13.11 -10.36 -5.50
N ARG A 512 14.37 -10.47 -5.12
CA ARG A 512 15.30 -11.51 -5.56
C ARG A 512 15.85 -12.30 -4.40
N ALA A 513 15.98 -13.62 -4.56
CA ALA A 513 16.67 -14.48 -3.62
C ALA A 513 18.13 -14.66 -4.04
N PHE A 514 19.03 -14.69 -3.06
CA PHE A 514 20.44 -14.93 -3.34
C PHE A 514 20.72 -16.42 -3.54
N SER A 515 21.65 -16.72 -4.44
CA SER A 515 22.23 -18.04 -4.61
C SER A 515 23.24 -18.31 -3.50
N THR A 516 22.96 -19.29 -2.65
CA THR A 516 23.92 -19.72 -1.61
C THR A 516 25.20 -20.31 -2.20
N ALA A 517 25.16 -20.78 -3.46
CA ALA A 517 26.33 -21.34 -4.15
C ALA A 517 27.29 -20.25 -4.68
N LEU A 518 26.76 -19.09 -5.04
CA LEU A 518 27.56 -17.97 -5.56
C LEU A 518 28.12 -17.07 -4.44
N LEU A 519 27.46 -17.06 -3.28
CA LEU A 519 27.88 -16.28 -2.11
C LEU A 519 28.99 -16.94 -1.32
N ASN A 520 29.79 -16.14 -0.62
CA ASN A 520 30.76 -16.68 0.33
C ASN A 520 30.04 -17.47 1.45
N PRO A 521 30.35 -18.76 1.65
CA PRO A 521 29.58 -19.63 2.55
C PRO A 521 29.73 -19.27 4.03
N MET A 522 30.82 -18.60 4.43
CA MET A 522 31.05 -18.24 5.84
C MET A 522 30.47 -16.87 6.21
N TYR A 523 30.56 -15.89 5.31
CA TYR A 523 30.22 -14.50 5.60
C TYR A 523 28.89 -14.08 4.99
N GLU A 524 28.70 -14.32 3.69
CA GLU A 524 27.57 -13.76 2.92
C GLU A 524 26.35 -14.67 2.96
N ALA A 525 26.51 -15.97 2.70
CA ALA A 525 25.38 -16.91 2.61
C ALA A 525 24.57 -17.05 3.92
N ARG A 526 25.16 -16.64 5.06
CA ARG A 526 24.49 -16.61 6.37
C ARG A 526 23.65 -15.34 6.57
N ALA A 527 24.12 -14.20 6.07
CA ALA A 527 23.51 -12.89 6.28
C ALA A 527 22.57 -12.47 5.14
N LEU A 528 22.93 -12.81 3.90
CA LEU A 528 22.21 -12.44 2.69
C LEU A 528 21.24 -13.56 2.31
N LYS A 529 19.94 -13.32 2.45
CA LYS A 529 18.89 -14.28 2.09
C LYS A 529 18.11 -13.86 0.85
N ALA A 530 17.74 -12.58 0.80
CA ALA A 530 17.09 -11.98 -0.34
C ALA A 530 17.34 -10.47 -0.33
N ALA A 531 17.05 -9.81 -1.44
CA ALA A 531 17.09 -8.36 -1.56
C ALA A 531 15.89 -7.84 -2.35
N VAL A 532 15.56 -6.58 -2.10
CA VAL A 532 14.63 -5.80 -2.92
C VAL A 532 15.46 -4.85 -3.76
N GLU A 533 15.35 -4.95 -5.08
CA GLU A 533 15.98 -4.05 -6.02
C GLU A 533 14.95 -3.05 -6.57
N PHE A 534 15.34 -1.77 -6.62
CA PHE A 534 14.55 -0.73 -7.25
C PHE A 534 15.16 -0.36 -8.60
N LEU A 535 14.36 -0.49 -9.65
CA LEU A 535 14.72 -0.23 -11.04
C LEU A 535 13.93 0.98 -11.54
N TRP A 536 14.58 1.89 -12.25
CA TRP A 536 13.89 2.97 -12.94
C TRP A 536 13.19 2.44 -14.19
N ILE A 537 11.90 2.75 -14.32
CA ILE A 537 11.10 2.43 -15.51
C ILE A 537 10.57 3.69 -16.20
N GLY A 538 10.85 4.88 -15.66
CA GLY A 538 10.42 6.14 -16.28
C GLY A 538 11.05 6.42 -17.65
N GLY A 539 12.19 5.82 -17.97
CA GLY A 539 12.78 5.86 -19.31
C GLY A 539 12.16 4.89 -20.32
N GLN A 540 11.13 4.13 -19.92
CA GLN A 540 10.52 3.13 -20.80
C GLN A 540 9.85 3.80 -21.99
N GLN A 541 10.29 3.44 -23.19
CA GLN A 541 9.65 3.86 -24.43
C GLN A 541 8.30 3.13 -24.57
N LEU A 542 7.18 3.87 -24.56
CA LEU A 542 5.83 3.30 -24.62
C LEU A 542 5.29 3.15 -26.05
N GLU A 543 5.85 3.87 -27.01
CA GLU A 543 5.45 3.84 -28.42
C GLU A 543 6.62 3.39 -29.29
N ILE A 544 6.38 2.41 -30.16
CA ILE A 544 7.40 1.84 -31.06
C ILE A 544 7.80 2.86 -32.15
N SER A 545 6.96 3.89 -32.40
CA SER A 545 7.15 4.86 -33.49
C SER A 545 6.68 6.28 -33.15
N SER A 546 7.35 6.99 -32.23
CA SER A 546 7.17 8.44 -32.10
C SER A 546 8.45 9.17 -32.53
N THR A 547 8.46 9.68 -33.76
CA THR A 547 9.43 10.69 -34.23
C THR A 547 8.93 12.08 -33.82
N VAL A 548 8.84 12.34 -32.52
CA VAL A 548 8.61 13.70 -32.03
C VAL A 548 9.99 14.29 -31.74
N CYS A 549 10.42 15.25 -32.56
CA CYS A 549 11.62 16.03 -32.26
C CYS A 549 11.42 16.76 -30.93
N PRO A 550 12.44 16.82 -30.07
CA PRO A 550 12.35 17.60 -28.85
C PRO A 550 12.21 19.10 -29.18
N ASP A 551 11.35 19.80 -28.43
CA ASP A 551 11.34 21.28 -28.40
C ASP A 551 12.60 21.84 -27.71
N PHE A 552 13.42 20.96 -27.13
CA PHE A 552 14.64 21.25 -26.37
C PHE A 552 15.88 20.79 -27.16
N ASP A 553 16.94 21.61 -27.21
CA ASP A 553 18.15 21.28 -27.99
C ASP A 553 18.97 20.20 -27.25
N VAL A 554 18.78 18.92 -27.62
CA VAL A 554 19.39 17.75 -26.94
C VAL A 554 20.90 17.62 -27.18
N LYS A 555 21.49 18.44 -28.07
CA LYS A 555 22.92 18.43 -28.43
C LYS A 555 23.90 18.73 -27.28
N ILE A 556 23.43 18.94 -26.05
CA ILE A 556 24.23 19.37 -24.89
C ILE A 556 24.55 18.20 -23.92
N PHE A 557 24.02 16.98 -24.12
CA PHE A 557 24.08 15.92 -23.09
C PHE A 557 24.63 14.58 -23.62
N PRO A 558 25.93 14.27 -23.42
CA PRO A 558 26.56 13.08 -24.01
C PRO A 558 26.21 11.75 -23.30
N ASP A 559 25.80 11.77 -22.03
CA ASP A 559 25.68 10.55 -21.20
C ASP A 559 24.29 9.88 -21.23
N PHE A 560 23.26 10.54 -21.80
CA PHE A 560 21.89 10.02 -21.85
C PHE A 560 21.36 9.97 -23.30
N PRO A 561 20.78 8.84 -23.76
CA PRO A 561 20.22 8.76 -25.10
C PRO A 561 18.96 9.63 -25.23
N GLU A 562 18.88 10.41 -26.30
CA GLU A 562 17.79 11.36 -26.60
C GLU A 562 16.40 10.72 -26.50
N LYS A 563 16.23 9.52 -27.05
CA LYS A 563 14.95 8.79 -27.02
C LYS A 563 14.49 8.47 -25.59
N GLU A 564 15.43 8.20 -24.70
CA GLU A 564 15.11 7.90 -23.30
C GLU A 564 14.74 9.17 -22.54
N LEU A 565 15.42 10.30 -22.79
CA LEU A 565 15.04 11.60 -22.22
C LEU A 565 13.62 12.02 -22.65
N ILE A 566 13.24 11.79 -23.91
CA ILE A 566 11.87 12.04 -24.37
C ILE A 566 10.87 11.11 -23.65
N SER A 567 11.25 9.85 -23.44
CA SER A 567 10.41 8.88 -22.71
C SER A 567 10.24 9.29 -21.25
N TRP A 568 11.32 9.70 -20.57
CA TRP A 568 11.29 10.26 -19.22
C TRP A 568 10.38 11.47 -19.12
N GLU A 569 10.48 12.39 -20.07
CA GLU A 569 9.67 13.60 -20.11
C GLU A 569 8.18 13.24 -20.20
N ASN A 570 7.82 12.41 -21.18
CA ASN A 570 6.43 11.98 -21.39
C ASN A 570 5.87 11.19 -20.21
N ASN A 571 6.67 10.30 -19.61
CA ASN A 571 6.25 9.46 -18.50
C ASN A 571 6.12 10.25 -17.19
N ILE A 572 7.01 11.23 -16.93
CA ILE A 572 6.87 12.15 -15.80
C ILE A 572 5.62 13.03 -15.96
N LEU A 573 5.39 13.58 -17.16
CA LEU A 573 4.20 14.39 -17.44
C LEU A 573 2.91 13.57 -17.28
N TRP A 574 2.90 12.35 -17.82
CA TRP A 574 1.80 11.41 -17.63
C TRP A 574 1.57 11.15 -16.14
N SER A 575 2.61 10.85 -15.37
CA SER A 575 2.54 10.60 -13.92
C SER A 575 1.97 11.79 -13.14
N LEU A 576 2.45 13.00 -13.41
CA LEU A 576 1.96 14.23 -12.76
C LEU A 576 0.47 14.45 -13.02
N ASN A 577 0.01 14.22 -14.25
CA ASN A 577 -1.40 14.37 -14.63
C ASN A 577 -2.31 13.33 -13.95
N GLN A 578 -1.80 12.13 -13.65
CA GLN A 578 -2.56 11.10 -12.93
C GLN A 578 -2.92 11.49 -11.49
N HIS A 579 -2.22 12.46 -10.90
CA HIS A 579 -2.46 12.92 -9.52
C HIS A 579 -3.36 14.17 -9.41
N GLU A 580 -3.82 14.71 -10.54
CA GLU A 580 -4.77 15.83 -10.59
C GLU A 580 -6.17 15.49 -10.06
N PRO A 581 -6.74 14.29 -10.32
CA PRO A 581 -8.01 13.92 -9.70
C PRO A 581 -7.91 13.84 -8.17
N LEU A 582 -8.96 14.30 -7.49
CA LEU A 582 -9.06 14.33 -6.02
C LEU A 582 -9.09 12.94 -5.37
N ASP A 583 -9.63 11.96 -6.09
CA ASP A 583 -9.89 10.63 -5.52
C ASP A 583 -8.61 9.80 -5.38
N LYS A 584 -7.57 10.19 -6.11
CA LYS A 584 -6.24 9.58 -6.01
C LYS A 584 -5.42 10.30 -4.92
N PRO A 585 -4.67 9.59 -4.07
CA PRO A 585 -3.75 10.24 -3.15
C PRO A 585 -2.53 10.87 -3.85
N LEU A 586 -1.95 11.90 -3.21
CA LEU A 586 -0.67 12.49 -3.64
C LEU A 586 0.50 11.65 -3.15
N VAL A 587 0.87 10.66 -3.94
CA VAL A 587 2.02 9.79 -3.70
C VAL A 587 3.03 9.98 -4.82
N VAL A 588 3.74 11.11 -4.77
CA VAL A 588 4.62 11.57 -5.85
C VAL A 588 6.09 11.34 -5.56
N TRP A 589 6.42 10.36 -4.72
CA TRP A 589 7.80 10.12 -4.32
C TRP A 589 8.69 9.78 -5.51
N ASP A 590 8.24 8.91 -6.39
CA ASP A 590 8.97 8.45 -7.56
C ASP A 590 9.23 9.61 -8.54
N VAL A 591 8.23 10.45 -8.79
CA VAL A 591 8.38 11.69 -9.57
C VAL A 591 9.38 12.64 -8.93
N VAL A 592 9.26 12.90 -7.62
CA VAL A 592 10.18 13.78 -6.88
C VAL A 592 11.61 13.23 -6.89
N ALA A 593 11.77 11.92 -6.71
CA ALA A 593 13.07 11.25 -6.73
C ALA A 593 13.70 11.30 -8.14
N ALA A 594 12.92 11.05 -9.20
CA ALA A 594 13.40 11.18 -10.58
C ALA A 594 13.81 12.63 -10.90
N LEU A 595 12.97 13.62 -10.58
CA LEU A 595 13.28 15.03 -10.80
C LEU A 595 14.48 15.50 -9.97
N LEU A 596 14.65 15.01 -8.74
CA LEU A 596 15.82 15.32 -7.92
C LEU A 596 17.09 14.71 -8.49
N ALA A 597 17.02 13.48 -9.01
CA ALA A 597 18.13 12.84 -9.69
C ALA A 597 18.51 13.58 -10.98
N PHE A 598 17.52 13.99 -11.79
CA PHE A 598 17.75 14.85 -12.95
C PHE A 598 18.21 16.25 -12.58
N LYS A 599 17.84 16.79 -11.41
CA LYS A 599 18.38 18.09 -10.97
C LYS A 599 19.88 18.02 -10.72
N GLN A 600 20.38 16.88 -10.21
CA GLN A 600 21.81 16.71 -9.94
C GLN A 600 22.62 16.58 -11.23
N SER A 601 22.07 15.94 -12.26
CA SER A 601 22.74 15.76 -13.56
C SER A 601 22.46 16.89 -14.56
N ILE A 602 21.19 17.30 -14.70
CA ILE A 602 20.66 18.21 -15.74
C ILE A 602 19.59 19.18 -15.16
N PRO A 603 19.98 20.24 -14.42
CA PRO A 603 19.01 21.17 -13.80
C PRO A 603 18.01 21.83 -14.76
N LYS A 604 18.45 22.23 -15.96
CA LYS A 604 17.59 22.90 -16.97
C LYS A 604 16.48 22.01 -17.52
N TYR A 605 16.69 20.69 -17.52
CA TYR A 605 15.69 19.72 -17.96
C TYR A 605 14.52 19.64 -16.97
N VAL A 606 14.80 19.75 -15.67
CA VAL A 606 13.77 19.80 -14.63
C VAL A 606 12.88 21.03 -14.79
N GLU A 607 13.46 22.20 -15.06
CA GLU A 607 12.70 23.42 -15.34
C GLU A 607 11.82 23.26 -16.59
N HIS A 608 12.37 22.70 -17.68
CA HIS A 608 11.62 22.43 -18.90
C HIS A 608 10.39 21.54 -18.64
N ILE A 609 10.55 20.44 -17.91
CA ILE A 609 9.43 19.53 -17.56
C ILE A 609 8.34 20.29 -16.79
N VAL A 610 8.71 21.06 -15.77
CA VAL A 610 7.72 21.77 -14.93
C VAL A 610 7.00 22.84 -15.73
N LEU A 611 7.69 23.60 -16.58
CA LEU A 611 7.05 24.60 -17.44
C LEU A 611 6.13 23.96 -18.48
N LYS A 612 6.55 22.84 -19.08
CA LYS A 612 5.71 22.09 -20.03
C LYS A 612 4.46 21.51 -19.36
N TRP A 613 4.58 21.04 -18.12
CA TRP A 613 3.45 20.58 -17.32
C TRP A 613 2.47 21.72 -16.97
N LEU A 614 2.98 22.93 -16.72
CA LEU A 614 2.15 24.11 -16.40
C LEU A 614 1.53 24.77 -17.64
N LYS A 615 2.06 24.51 -18.84
CA LYS A 615 1.61 25.11 -20.12
C LYS A 615 0.09 25.08 -20.35
N PRO A 616 -0.66 23.99 -20.06
CA PRO A 616 -2.11 23.97 -20.22
C PRO A 616 -2.86 24.98 -19.35
N SER A 617 -2.26 25.47 -18.27
CA SER A 617 -2.86 26.41 -17.32
C SER A 617 -2.30 27.83 -17.40
N VAL A 618 -1.16 28.03 -18.09
CA VAL A 618 -0.45 29.33 -18.15
C VAL A 618 -0.44 29.95 -19.56
N GLY A 619 -0.68 29.15 -20.61
CA GLY A 619 -0.72 29.62 -21.99
C GLY A 619 0.54 29.29 -22.80
N VAL A 620 0.61 29.81 -24.04
CA VAL A 620 1.56 29.37 -25.10
C VAL A 620 3.02 29.75 -24.80
N SER A 621 3.27 30.82 -24.03
CA SER A 621 4.61 31.35 -23.67
C SER A 621 4.99 31.08 -22.20
N ALA A 622 4.84 29.84 -21.74
CA ALA A 622 5.07 29.48 -20.34
C ALA A 622 6.51 29.75 -19.86
N ASN A 623 6.72 30.90 -19.22
CA ASN A 623 7.92 31.25 -18.45
C ASN A 623 7.57 31.35 -16.95
N LEU A 624 8.57 31.28 -16.06
CA LEU A 624 8.38 31.40 -14.60
C LEU A 624 7.61 32.67 -14.20
N SER A 625 7.94 33.83 -14.78
CA SER A 625 7.25 35.09 -14.51
C SER A 625 5.77 35.09 -14.90
N GLU A 626 5.41 34.38 -15.98
CA GLU A 626 4.03 34.26 -16.44
C GLU A 626 3.25 33.28 -15.55
N ALA A 627 3.88 32.16 -15.16
CA ALA A 627 3.32 31.22 -14.20
C ALA A 627 3.00 31.89 -12.86
N ILE A 628 3.84 32.81 -12.38
CA ILE A 628 3.60 33.60 -11.17
C ILE A 628 2.32 34.46 -11.28
N LYS A 629 1.99 34.97 -12.46
CA LYS A 629 0.80 35.83 -12.68
C LYS A 629 -0.49 35.01 -12.79
N CYS A 630 -0.42 33.79 -13.29
CA CYS A 630 -1.58 32.93 -13.55
C CYS A 630 -1.96 31.98 -12.40
N LEU A 631 -1.36 32.11 -11.20
CA LEU A 631 -1.62 31.23 -10.05
C LEU A 631 -3.10 31.15 -9.64
N SER A 632 -3.88 32.21 -9.87
CA SER A 632 -5.31 32.23 -9.57
C SER A 632 -6.13 31.30 -10.48
N GLU A 633 -5.65 30.99 -11.68
CA GLU A 633 -6.35 30.14 -12.65
C GLU A 633 -6.01 28.65 -12.46
N ILE A 634 -4.95 28.36 -11.70
CA ILE A 634 -4.48 27.01 -11.44
C ILE A 634 -5.32 26.37 -10.31
N SER A 635 -5.65 25.09 -10.47
CA SER A 635 -6.38 24.33 -9.46
C SER A 635 -5.57 24.18 -8.17
N SER A 636 -6.27 24.10 -7.03
CA SER A 636 -5.61 23.94 -5.72
C SER A 636 -4.73 22.69 -5.70
N ARG A 637 -5.16 21.63 -6.39
CA ARG A 637 -4.41 20.38 -6.50
C ARG A 637 -3.10 20.55 -7.27
N LYS A 638 -3.11 21.27 -8.40
CA LYS A 638 -1.90 21.59 -9.15
C LYS A 638 -0.95 22.50 -8.36
N LEU A 639 -1.47 23.49 -7.63
CA LEU A 639 -0.66 24.34 -6.76
C LEU A 639 0.02 23.54 -5.64
N GLN A 640 -0.68 22.55 -5.05
CA GLN A 640 -0.10 21.66 -4.04
C GLN A 640 1.04 20.81 -4.63
N LEU A 641 0.85 20.22 -5.81
CA LEU A 641 1.89 19.50 -6.54
C LEU A 641 3.09 20.41 -6.87
N LEU A 642 2.83 21.63 -7.35
CA LEU A 642 3.86 22.63 -7.62
C LEU A 642 4.66 22.96 -6.35
N ASN A 643 4.00 23.09 -5.20
CA ASN A 643 4.66 23.33 -3.91
C ASN A 643 5.51 22.15 -3.44
N ILE A 644 5.13 20.91 -3.75
CA ILE A 644 5.96 19.73 -3.49
C ILE A 644 7.23 19.81 -4.33
N ILE A 645 7.10 20.03 -5.64
CA ILE A 645 8.22 20.07 -6.58
C ILE A 645 9.16 21.23 -6.25
N SER A 646 8.62 22.45 -6.08
CA SER A 646 9.43 23.63 -5.77
C SER A 646 10.20 23.44 -4.46
N LYS A 647 9.59 22.89 -3.42
CA LYS A 647 10.24 22.70 -2.12
C LYS A 647 11.24 21.53 -2.11
N LEU A 648 10.83 20.35 -2.57
CA LEU A 648 11.61 19.12 -2.43
C LEU A 648 12.64 18.93 -3.54
N VAL A 649 12.37 19.44 -4.74
CA VAL A 649 13.28 19.33 -5.88
C VAL A 649 14.08 20.62 -6.01
N VAL A 650 13.44 21.75 -6.28
CA VAL A 650 14.15 22.97 -6.71
C VAL A 650 14.87 23.69 -5.56
N LEU A 651 14.18 23.92 -4.44
CA LEU A 651 14.68 24.73 -3.32
C LEU A 651 15.47 23.92 -2.28
N LYS A 652 15.36 22.59 -2.30
CA LYS A 652 16.11 21.72 -1.38
C LYS A 652 17.60 21.93 -1.59
N LYS A 653 18.29 22.40 -0.55
CA LYS A 653 19.75 22.44 -0.50
C LYS A 653 20.25 20.99 -0.45
N VAL A 654 21.20 20.64 -1.31
CA VAL A 654 21.87 19.34 -1.26
C VAL A 654 22.69 19.34 0.03
N GLU A 655 22.20 18.66 1.06
CA GLU A 655 23.01 18.32 2.22
C GLU A 655 23.95 17.22 1.74
N THR A 656 25.22 17.54 1.50
CA THR A 656 26.25 16.51 1.39
C THR A 656 26.43 15.90 2.78
N ASP A 657 26.30 14.58 2.86
CA ASP A 657 26.40 13.83 4.11
C ASP A 657 27.69 14.18 4.85
N LYS A 658 27.54 14.52 6.13
CA LYS A 658 28.64 14.79 7.07
C LYS A 658 29.39 13.50 7.37
N PHE A 659 30.38 13.18 6.54
CA PHE A 659 31.48 12.25 6.87
C PHE A 659 32.76 12.64 6.13
N ASP A 660 33.21 13.89 6.27
CA ASP A 660 34.62 14.13 6.56
C ASP A 660 34.86 15.57 7.03
N GLY A 661 35.74 15.72 8.00
CA GLY A 661 36.06 17.00 8.64
C GLY A 661 36.91 17.92 7.77
N LYS A 662 36.44 18.31 6.57
CA LYS A 662 36.98 19.40 5.76
C LYS A 662 35.85 20.06 4.96
N SER A 663 35.15 21.00 5.60
CA SER A 663 34.23 21.92 4.94
C SER A 663 35.01 22.87 4.04
N GLN A 664 35.38 22.41 2.83
CA GLN A 664 35.67 23.30 1.72
C GLN A 664 34.41 23.43 0.88
N LEU A 665 33.86 24.64 0.87
CA LEU A 665 32.88 25.12 -0.09
C LEU A 665 33.35 24.76 -1.51
N LEU A 666 32.70 23.77 -2.12
CA LEU A 666 32.63 23.64 -3.57
C LEU A 666 31.37 24.38 -4.02
N GLU A 667 31.47 25.71 -4.02
CA GLU A 667 30.67 26.58 -4.88
C GLU A 667 31.12 26.33 -6.33
N VAL A 668 30.55 25.31 -6.97
CA VAL A 668 30.67 25.16 -8.43
C VAL A 668 29.30 24.80 -8.98
N ILE A 669 28.44 25.83 -9.10
CA ILE A 669 27.54 26.00 -10.25
C ILE A 669 27.48 27.51 -10.52
N GLY A 670 28.33 27.97 -11.44
CA GLY A 670 28.26 29.32 -11.99
C GLY A 670 27.06 29.42 -12.93
N GLY A 671 25.94 29.89 -12.41
CA GLY A 671 24.72 30.21 -13.16
C GLY A 671 23.50 30.39 -12.25
N ALA A 672 22.97 31.62 -12.22
CA ALA A 672 21.60 31.99 -11.81
C ALA A 672 21.23 32.12 -10.31
N GLU A 673 21.70 33.18 -9.65
CA GLU A 673 21.01 33.69 -8.44
C GLU A 673 19.56 34.16 -8.76
N ASP A 674 19.34 34.72 -9.96
CA ASP A 674 18.04 35.22 -10.43
C ASP A 674 16.99 34.12 -10.63
N GLU A 675 17.33 32.98 -11.24
CA GLU A 675 16.37 31.86 -11.41
C GLU A 675 15.94 31.28 -10.06
N ARG A 676 16.86 31.21 -9.08
CA ARG A 676 16.54 30.75 -7.73
C ARG A 676 15.56 31.71 -7.04
N LEU A 677 15.72 33.02 -7.25
CA LEU A 677 14.80 34.04 -6.74
C LEU A 677 13.39 33.84 -7.33
N ASP A 678 13.28 33.59 -8.64
CA ASP A 678 12.00 33.34 -9.31
C ASP A 678 11.28 32.11 -8.74
N TRP A 679 11.99 31.01 -8.49
CA TRP A 679 11.41 29.82 -7.86
C TRP A 679 10.98 30.04 -6.41
N THR A 680 11.75 30.81 -5.63
CA THR A 680 11.33 31.18 -4.27
C THR A 680 10.08 32.06 -4.28
N GLN A 681 9.99 32.99 -5.24
CA GLN A 681 8.83 33.86 -5.40
C GLN A 681 7.59 33.05 -5.83
N LEU A 682 7.74 32.15 -6.81
CA LEU A 682 6.66 31.26 -7.27
C LEU A 682 6.13 30.40 -6.12
N HIS A 683 7.02 29.80 -5.32
CA HIS A 683 6.61 29.00 -4.17
C HIS A 683 5.86 29.82 -3.13
N SER A 684 6.40 31.00 -2.77
CA SER A 684 5.76 31.91 -1.80
C SER A 684 4.37 32.35 -2.26
N ASN A 685 4.24 32.76 -3.53
CA ASN A 685 2.96 33.21 -4.08
C ASN A 685 1.95 32.06 -4.20
N SER A 686 2.38 30.85 -4.55
CA SER A 686 1.53 29.66 -4.57
C SER A 686 1.01 29.31 -3.18
N GLU A 687 1.86 29.39 -2.15
CA GLU A 687 1.41 29.19 -0.75
C GLU A 687 0.46 30.30 -0.27
N MET A 688 0.68 31.54 -0.70
CA MET A 688 -0.21 32.67 -0.42
C MET A 688 -1.58 32.45 -1.05
N GLU A 689 -1.64 32.04 -2.32
CA GLU A 689 -2.88 31.73 -3.04
C GLU A 689 -3.68 30.59 -2.37
N LEU A 690 -3.02 29.51 -1.95
CA LEU A 690 -3.68 28.42 -1.22
C LEU A 690 -4.18 28.87 0.16
N ARG A 691 -3.44 29.76 0.84
CA ARG A 691 -3.85 30.33 2.12
C ARG A 691 -5.06 31.25 1.95
N ASP A 692 -5.06 32.10 0.92
CA ASP A 692 -6.19 32.96 0.55
C ASP A 692 -7.47 32.14 0.32
N ARG A 693 -7.38 31.04 -0.44
CA ARG A 693 -8.51 30.12 -0.67
C ARG A 693 -9.04 29.50 0.61
N LEU A 694 -8.15 29.07 1.51
CA LEU A 694 -8.53 28.49 2.81
C LEU A 694 -9.23 29.52 3.72
N VAL A 695 -8.69 30.74 3.80
CA VAL A 695 -9.26 31.81 4.65
C VAL A 695 -10.59 32.28 4.09
N GLY A 696 -10.70 32.48 2.77
CA GLY A 696 -11.95 32.88 2.12
C GLY A 696 -13.09 31.87 2.34
N TYR A 697 -12.79 30.58 2.21
CA TYR A 697 -13.74 29.52 2.52
C TYR A 697 -14.13 29.53 4.01
N SER A 698 -13.16 29.69 4.92
CA SER A 698 -13.40 29.72 6.36
C SER A 698 -14.30 30.89 6.78
N PHE A 699 -14.09 32.08 6.22
CA PHE A 699 -14.94 33.25 6.47
C PHE A 699 -16.35 33.06 5.92
N THR A 700 -16.49 32.47 4.74
CA THR A 700 -17.80 32.20 4.14
C THR A 700 -18.63 31.26 5.01
N VAL A 701 -18.05 30.13 5.43
CA VAL A 701 -18.71 29.19 6.35
C VAL A 701 -19.04 29.86 7.67
N PHE A 702 -18.15 30.70 8.21
CA PHE A 702 -18.41 31.44 9.45
C PHE A 702 -19.61 32.39 9.31
N LEU A 703 -19.69 33.15 8.22
CA LEU A 703 -20.78 34.09 7.95
C LEU A 703 -22.11 33.37 7.73
N ASP A 704 -22.12 32.26 6.99
CA ASP A 704 -23.31 31.45 6.75
C ASP A 704 -23.87 30.91 8.09
N VAL A 705 -23.01 30.38 8.95
CA VAL A 705 -23.40 29.90 10.28
C VAL A 705 -23.88 31.05 11.17
N ALA A 706 -23.19 32.19 11.16
CA ALA A 706 -23.59 33.37 11.94
C ALA A 706 -24.98 33.87 11.52
N SER A 707 -25.28 33.85 10.21
CA SER A 707 -26.57 34.25 9.65
C SER A 707 -27.72 33.29 10.01
N ALA A 708 -27.43 31.98 10.10
CA ALA A 708 -28.41 30.94 10.41
C ALA A 708 -28.82 30.90 11.91
N SER A 709 -28.07 31.58 12.79
CA SER A 709 -28.18 31.46 14.25
C SER A 709 -29.41 32.14 14.90
N HIS A 710 -30.44 32.54 14.13
CA HIS A 710 -31.68 33.14 14.66
C HIS A 710 -32.62 32.19 15.44
N GLY A 711 -32.22 30.94 15.71
CA GLY A 711 -32.90 30.07 16.67
C GLY A 711 -32.18 28.73 16.84
N LYS A 712 -31.67 28.44 18.04
CA LYS A 712 -31.08 27.14 18.49
C LYS A 712 -30.53 26.26 17.35
N GLY A 713 -29.43 26.69 16.73
CA GLY A 713 -28.81 25.96 15.63
C GLY A 713 -28.26 24.60 16.07
N THR A 714 -28.75 23.54 15.43
CA THR A 714 -28.10 22.23 15.35
C THR A 714 -26.66 22.40 14.86
N LYS A 715 -25.70 21.66 15.45
CA LYS A 715 -24.31 21.63 14.97
C LYS A 715 -24.29 21.38 13.46
N PRO A 716 -23.54 22.15 12.65
CA PRO A 716 -23.25 21.72 11.28
C PRO A 716 -22.57 20.34 11.37
N GLY A 717 -23.05 19.36 10.61
CA GLY A 717 -22.68 17.95 10.79
C GLY A 717 -21.21 17.64 10.54
N TYR A 718 -20.45 18.49 9.83
CA TYR A 718 -19.29 18.00 9.07
C TYR A 718 -17.98 18.79 9.24
N TRP A 719 -17.96 20.13 9.25
CA TRP A 719 -16.74 20.93 9.52
C TRP A 719 -17.06 22.33 10.08
N VAL A 720 -16.15 22.89 10.89
CA VAL A 720 -16.29 24.21 11.54
C VAL A 720 -14.98 25.00 11.46
N PRO A 721 -15.01 26.28 11.04
CA PRO A 721 -13.83 27.13 11.04
C PRO A 721 -13.43 27.49 12.48
N ILE A 722 -12.16 27.25 12.82
CA ILE A 722 -11.55 27.61 14.10
C ILE A 722 -10.39 28.57 13.80
N GLY A 723 -10.20 29.59 14.64
CA GLY A 723 -9.11 30.56 14.50
C GLY A 723 -9.43 31.75 13.59
N THR A 724 -10.71 32.10 13.46
CA THR A 724 -11.15 33.23 12.62
C THR A 724 -10.51 34.56 13.05
N ALA A 725 -10.27 34.79 14.35
CA ALA A 725 -9.57 35.97 14.85
C ALA A 725 -8.10 36.04 14.36
N GLN A 726 -7.39 34.89 14.33
CA GLN A 726 -6.02 34.81 13.80
C GLN A 726 -6.00 35.03 12.28
N MET A 727 -7.00 34.51 11.57
CA MET A 727 -7.16 34.75 10.13
C MET A 727 -7.43 36.23 9.81
N GLU A 728 -8.23 36.93 10.63
CA GLU A 728 -8.44 38.37 10.49
C GLU A 728 -7.14 39.17 10.69
N GLN A 729 -6.33 38.80 11.68
CA GLN A 729 -5.00 39.39 11.91
C GLN A 729 -4.06 39.14 10.73
N TRP A 730 -4.09 37.93 10.16
CA TRP A 730 -3.32 37.61 8.96
C TRP A 730 -3.73 38.47 7.76
N VAL A 731 -5.02 38.66 7.51
CA VAL A 731 -5.51 39.55 6.43
C VAL A 731 -5.09 41.00 6.67
N ALA A 732 -5.06 41.46 7.93
CA ALA A 732 -4.63 42.82 8.26
C ALA A 732 -3.12 43.04 7.97
N ILE A 733 -2.28 42.05 8.25
CA ILE A 733 -0.83 42.11 7.97
C ILE A 733 -0.56 42.11 6.46
N HIS A 734 -1.26 41.25 5.71
CA HIS A 734 -1.05 41.06 4.27
C HIS A 734 -2.03 41.85 3.38
N HIS A 735 -2.61 42.93 3.91
CA HIS A 735 -3.68 43.67 3.24
C HIS A 735 -3.33 44.19 1.83
N LYS A 736 -2.05 44.39 1.51
CA LYS A 736 -1.62 44.85 0.17
C LYS A 736 -1.60 43.73 -0.87
N ASP A 737 -1.27 42.51 -0.45
CA ASP A 737 -0.96 41.39 -1.34
C ASP A 737 -2.18 40.49 -1.60
N ILE A 738 -3.18 40.56 -0.71
CA ILE A 738 -4.42 39.76 -0.75
C ILE A 738 -5.43 40.32 -1.76
N LYS A 739 -6.24 39.43 -2.36
CA LYS A 739 -7.33 39.78 -3.30
C LYS A 739 -8.48 40.55 -2.64
N ASN A 740 -9.10 41.45 -3.40
CA ASN A 740 -10.17 42.33 -2.89
C ASN A 740 -11.39 41.58 -2.34
N HIS A 741 -11.74 40.44 -2.92
CA HIS A 741 -12.86 39.63 -2.43
C HIS A 741 -12.64 39.16 -0.98
N LEU A 742 -11.42 38.76 -0.62
CA LEU A 742 -11.11 38.33 0.75
C LEU A 742 -11.15 39.50 1.76
N LYS A 743 -10.79 40.71 1.31
CA LYS A 743 -10.88 41.92 2.14
C LYS A 743 -12.34 42.23 2.51
N LEU A 744 -13.25 42.13 1.54
CA LEU A 744 -14.68 42.31 1.77
C LEU A 744 -15.21 41.28 2.78
N LEU A 745 -14.86 40.00 2.62
CA LEU A 745 -15.23 38.97 3.59
C LEU A 745 -14.69 39.24 5.00
N ALA A 746 -13.44 39.70 5.11
CA ALA A 746 -12.84 40.02 6.40
C ALA A 746 -13.56 41.19 7.11
N ASP A 747 -13.97 42.22 6.35
CA ASP A 747 -14.73 43.34 6.89
C ASP A 747 -16.13 42.90 7.32
N GLU A 748 -16.80 42.04 6.55
CA GLU A 748 -18.09 41.44 6.95
C GLU A 748 -17.98 40.64 8.25
N VAL A 749 -16.97 39.78 8.39
CA VAL A 749 -16.73 38.99 9.63
C VAL A 749 -16.50 39.92 10.82
N ARG A 750 -15.76 41.03 10.65
CA ARG A 750 -15.51 42.03 11.70
C ARG A 750 -16.80 42.70 12.19
N THR A 751 -17.80 42.88 11.31
CA THR A 751 -19.08 43.49 11.68
C THR A 751 -20.03 42.57 12.46
N VAL A 752 -19.75 41.26 12.50
CA VAL A 752 -20.60 40.27 13.20
C VAL A 752 -20.56 40.51 14.72
N LYS A 753 -21.75 40.79 15.30
CA LYS A 753 -21.91 41.05 16.73
C LYS A 753 -21.55 39.82 17.56
N LYS A 754 -20.98 40.03 18.77
CA LYS A 754 -20.65 38.94 19.71
C LYS A 754 -21.82 37.98 19.98
N SER A 755 -23.06 38.47 19.99
CA SER A 755 -24.27 37.65 20.19
C SER A 755 -24.66 36.77 19.00
N GLN A 756 -24.17 37.08 17.79
CA GLN A 756 -24.40 36.34 16.55
C GLN A 756 -23.25 35.38 16.23
N ARG A 757 -22.16 35.42 17.01
CA ARG A 757 -20.99 34.56 16.79
C ARG A 757 -21.35 33.12 17.16
N PRO A 758 -21.02 32.13 16.32
CA PRO A 758 -21.32 30.74 16.62
C PRO A 758 -20.57 30.28 17.88
N SER A 759 -21.27 29.70 18.86
CA SER A 759 -20.67 29.30 20.15
C SER A 759 -19.58 28.23 20.03
N PHE A 760 -19.60 27.47 18.94
CA PHE A 760 -18.61 26.43 18.62
C PHE A 760 -17.40 26.95 17.85
N CYS A 761 -17.47 28.16 17.27
CA CYS A 761 -16.31 28.84 16.71
C CYS A 761 -15.59 29.55 17.86
N GLU A 762 -14.60 28.90 18.46
CA GLU A 762 -13.76 29.54 19.50
C GLU A 762 -13.10 30.80 18.94
N TYR A 763 -13.66 31.97 19.27
CA TYR A 763 -13.14 33.28 18.86
C TYR A 763 -12.21 33.81 19.94
N VAL A 764 -10.90 33.58 19.75
CA VAL A 764 -9.85 33.92 20.72
C VAL A 764 -8.99 35.05 20.15
N GLU A 765 -9.10 36.26 20.70
CA GLU A 765 -8.35 37.44 20.22
C GLU A 765 -6.90 37.48 20.74
N LYS A 766 -6.67 36.98 21.96
CA LYS A 766 -5.35 36.94 22.61
C LYS A 766 -4.96 35.51 22.89
N GLU A 767 -3.81 35.09 22.38
CA GLU A 767 -3.28 33.76 22.64
C GLU A 767 -2.24 33.80 23.76
N GLU A 768 -2.18 32.71 24.51
CA GLU A 768 -1.25 32.52 25.62
C GLU A 768 -0.29 31.37 25.33
N CYS A 769 0.92 31.48 25.86
CA CYS A 769 1.94 30.46 25.71
C CYS A 769 1.59 29.22 26.55
N SER A 770 1.54 28.04 25.91
CA SER A 770 1.25 26.78 26.61
C SER A 770 2.27 26.41 27.70
N PHE A 771 3.47 27.00 27.69
CA PHE A 771 4.53 26.71 28.67
C PHE A 771 4.62 27.73 29.80
N CYS A 772 4.50 29.03 29.50
CA CYS A 772 4.69 30.10 30.49
C CYS A 772 3.49 31.03 30.68
N SER A 773 2.36 30.78 30.01
CA SER A 773 1.13 31.60 30.05
C SER A 773 1.30 33.07 29.65
N ALA A 774 2.48 33.48 29.16
CA ALA A 774 2.71 34.83 28.64
C ALA A 774 1.93 35.07 27.34
N SER A 775 1.59 36.33 27.06
CA SER A 775 0.91 36.72 25.82
C SER A 775 1.76 36.42 24.59
N VAL A 776 1.10 35.96 23.53
CA VAL A 776 1.71 35.62 22.26
C VAL A 776 1.12 36.51 21.16
N PRO A 777 1.91 37.44 20.58
CA PRO A 777 1.47 38.23 19.43
C PRO A 777 1.36 37.37 18.15
N PHE A 778 0.58 37.86 17.19
CA PHE A 778 0.48 37.25 15.87
C PHE A 778 1.46 37.92 14.91
N ASP A 779 2.66 37.35 14.81
CA ASP A 779 3.71 37.87 13.92
C ASP A 779 3.83 37.06 12.61
N SER A 780 3.53 35.76 12.66
CA SER A 780 3.64 34.82 11.54
C SER A 780 2.52 33.78 11.61
N PRO A 781 2.01 33.29 10.46
CA PRO A 781 0.97 32.26 10.43
C PRO A 781 1.50 30.85 10.77
N ASP A 782 2.81 30.61 10.72
CA ASP A 782 3.40 29.26 10.86
C ASP A 782 4.07 29.05 12.23
N PHE A 783 4.60 30.11 12.84
CA PHE A 783 5.27 30.06 14.15
C PHE A 783 4.96 31.30 14.98
N ALA A 784 5.13 31.20 16.29
CA ALA A 784 5.00 32.32 17.20
C ALA A 784 6.09 32.28 18.27
N ILE A 785 6.44 33.44 18.82
CA ILE A 785 7.38 33.57 19.94
C ILE A 785 6.62 34.26 21.07
N CYS A 786 6.63 33.68 22.27
CA CYS A 786 5.97 34.33 23.40
C CYS A 786 6.79 35.52 23.92
N GLN A 787 6.13 36.49 24.55
CA GLN A 787 6.80 37.67 25.11
C GLN A 787 7.65 37.37 26.36
N GLY A 788 7.69 36.11 26.82
CA GLY A 788 8.36 35.71 28.05
C GLY A 788 7.63 36.20 29.30
N VAL A 789 8.01 35.64 30.46
CA VAL A 789 7.57 36.16 31.76
C VAL A 789 8.66 37.12 32.23
N LYS A 790 8.29 38.38 32.50
CA LYS A 790 9.23 39.39 33.00
C LYS A 790 9.89 38.90 34.29
N CYS A 791 11.18 38.62 34.23
CA CYS A 791 12.02 38.27 35.36
C CYS A 791 12.98 39.43 35.65
N ASP A 792 13.23 39.71 36.93
CA ASP A 792 14.09 40.82 37.38
C ASP A 792 15.57 40.71 36.93
N THR A 793 15.95 39.60 36.29
CA THR A 793 17.31 39.30 35.82
C THR A 793 17.55 39.61 34.34
N GLY A 794 16.59 40.21 33.61
CA GLY A 794 16.79 40.74 32.25
C GLY A 794 16.93 39.72 31.13
N ASN A 795 16.77 38.43 31.41
CA ASN A 795 16.79 37.35 30.42
C ASN A 795 15.47 36.56 30.53
N ASP A 796 14.42 37.09 29.91
CA ASP A 796 13.09 36.47 29.93
C ASP A 796 13.08 35.26 28.98
N PRO A 797 12.85 34.03 29.47
CA PRO A 797 12.84 32.84 28.62
C PRO A 797 11.65 32.90 27.65
N THR A 798 11.93 33.07 26.36
CA THR A 798 10.94 33.05 25.29
C THR A 798 10.83 31.64 24.70
N HIS A 799 9.61 31.22 24.38
CA HIS A 799 9.32 29.92 23.82
C HIS A 799 8.90 30.06 22.35
N LYS A 800 9.49 29.26 21.46
CA LYS A 800 9.06 29.12 20.07
C LYS A 800 7.93 28.10 19.99
N LEU A 801 6.78 28.55 19.49
CA LEU A 801 5.55 27.78 19.36
C LEU A 801 5.21 27.57 17.89
N SER A 802 4.65 26.41 17.55
CA SER A 802 4.11 26.15 16.20
C SER A 802 2.65 26.55 16.12
N ARG A 803 2.25 27.10 14.98
CA ARG A 803 0.84 27.37 14.66
C ARG A 803 0.29 26.28 13.77
N CYS A 804 -1.01 26.05 13.89
CA CYS A 804 -1.74 25.12 13.06
C CYS A 804 -1.89 25.69 11.65
N ALA A 805 -1.44 24.96 10.64
CA ALA A 805 -1.51 25.34 9.23
C ALA A 805 -2.95 25.64 8.73
N VAL A 806 -3.96 25.06 9.38
CA VAL A 806 -5.38 25.26 9.02
C VAL A 806 -6.02 26.44 9.78
N SER A 807 -5.93 26.46 11.12
CA SER A 807 -6.59 27.48 11.95
C SER A 807 -5.72 28.70 12.29
N MET A 808 -4.43 28.67 11.98
CA MET A 808 -3.42 29.65 12.40
C MET A 808 -3.27 29.83 13.91
N ARG A 809 -3.97 29.04 14.74
CA ARG A 809 -3.84 29.07 16.21
C ARG A 809 -2.61 28.32 16.69
N ILE A 810 -2.12 28.69 17.86
CA ILE A 810 -1.04 27.95 18.55
C ILE A 810 -1.46 26.49 18.75
N CYS A 811 -0.58 25.57 18.37
CA CYS A 811 -0.79 24.15 18.56
C CYS A 811 -0.79 23.79 20.07
N PRO A 812 -1.69 22.90 20.52
CA PRO A 812 -1.66 22.40 21.88
C PRO A 812 -0.40 21.54 22.12
N ILE A 813 -0.08 21.26 23.39
CA ILE A 813 1.02 20.36 23.80
C ILE A 813 0.68 18.88 23.46
N ALA A 814 -0.56 18.59 23.08
CA ALA A 814 -0.98 17.27 22.64
C ALA A 814 -0.43 16.91 21.24
N PRO A 815 -0.33 15.61 20.90
CA PRO A 815 0.06 15.17 19.57
C PRO A 815 -0.84 15.76 18.48
N VAL A 816 -0.19 16.43 17.53
CA VAL A 816 -0.82 17.09 16.39
C VAL A 816 -0.38 16.43 15.08
N TRP A 817 -1.16 16.65 14.03
CA TRP A 817 -0.84 16.18 12.69
C TRP A 817 0.39 16.91 12.14
N HIS A 818 1.20 16.22 11.34
CA HIS A 818 2.44 16.74 10.77
C HIS A 818 2.55 16.41 9.26
N CYS A 819 2.83 17.39 8.39
CA CYS A 819 3.18 17.14 6.98
C CYS A 819 4.68 16.91 6.85
N MET A 820 5.08 15.71 6.41
CA MET A 820 6.49 15.35 6.18
C MET A 820 7.16 16.15 5.05
N CYS A 821 6.38 16.74 4.13
CA CYS A 821 6.91 17.56 3.04
C CYS A 821 7.15 19.01 3.47
N CYS A 822 6.13 19.69 4.02
CA CYS A 822 6.25 21.11 4.37
C CYS A 822 6.75 21.35 5.80
N GLN A 823 6.82 20.33 6.67
CA GLN A 823 7.22 20.42 8.08
C GLN A 823 6.30 21.32 8.92
N ARG A 824 5.02 21.45 8.50
CA ARG A 824 3.98 22.19 9.23
C ARG A 824 3.11 21.27 10.08
N TRP A 825 2.57 21.84 11.14
CA TRP A 825 1.71 21.18 12.11
C TRP A 825 0.25 21.53 11.86
N ALA A 826 -0.67 20.62 12.17
CA ALA A 826 -2.10 20.87 12.11
C ALA A 826 -2.82 20.24 13.31
N SER A 827 -3.47 21.06 14.13
CA SER A 827 -4.33 20.59 15.22
C SER A 827 -5.75 20.29 14.75
N LYS A 828 -6.15 20.85 13.59
CA LYS A 828 -7.45 20.64 12.93
C LYS A 828 -7.23 20.27 11.48
N LEU A 829 -8.17 19.49 10.95
CA LEU A 829 -8.13 19.00 9.57
C LEU A 829 -8.73 20.04 8.60
N ALA A 830 -8.17 20.07 7.39
CA ALA A 830 -8.60 21.00 6.35
C ALA A 830 -9.96 20.57 5.76
N PRO A 831 -10.79 21.54 5.31
CA PRO A 831 -12.07 21.24 4.67
C PRO A 831 -11.83 20.59 3.29
N SER A 832 -12.65 19.59 2.92
CA SER A 832 -12.48 18.89 1.63
C SER A 832 -12.63 19.79 0.39
N PRO A 833 -13.47 20.85 0.37
CA PRO A 833 -13.59 21.74 -0.79
C PRO A 833 -12.32 22.48 -1.17
N LEU A 834 -11.41 22.74 -0.22
CA LEU A 834 -10.14 23.41 -0.49
C LEU A 834 -9.34 22.68 -1.58
N PHE A 835 -9.39 21.35 -1.58
CA PHE A 835 -8.65 20.52 -2.52
C PHE A 835 -9.30 20.51 -3.91
N ARG A 836 -10.61 20.79 -4.02
CA ARG A 836 -11.40 20.67 -5.25
C ARG A 836 -11.41 21.91 -6.14
N MET A 837 -11.02 23.06 -5.60
CA MET A 837 -11.11 24.33 -6.32
C MET A 837 -10.26 24.29 -7.59
N THR A 838 -10.92 24.49 -8.75
CA THR A 838 -10.30 24.51 -10.08
C THR A 838 -9.51 25.78 -10.36
N GLY A 839 -9.80 26.84 -9.62
CA GLY A 839 -9.11 28.12 -9.60
C GLY A 839 -9.57 28.92 -8.39
N TYR A 840 -9.26 30.21 -8.34
CA TYR A 840 -9.77 31.10 -7.31
C TYR A 840 -11.29 31.25 -7.48
N PRO A 841 -12.09 30.85 -6.49
CA PRO A 841 -13.54 30.85 -6.65
C PRO A 841 -14.07 32.29 -6.71
N SER A 842 -15.03 32.52 -7.60
CA SER A 842 -15.79 33.77 -7.67
C SER A 842 -16.77 33.93 -6.51
N ASP A 843 -17.30 32.80 -6.01
CA ASP A 843 -18.09 32.69 -4.80
C ASP A 843 -17.70 31.39 -4.06
N PHE A 844 -17.41 31.50 -2.76
CA PHE A 844 -17.03 30.37 -1.91
C PHE A 844 -18.25 29.54 -1.44
N LYS A 845 -19.49 30.02 -1.66
CA LYS A 845 -20.73 29.36 -1.21
C LYS A 845 -21.14 28.13 -2.00
N SER A 846 -20.71 27.99 -3.25
CA SER A 846 -21.17 26.95 -4.18
C SER A 846 -20.59 25.55 -3.92
N ASN A 847 -19.66 25.39 -2.98
CA ASN A 847 -18.97 24.12 -2.67
C ASN A 847 -19.31 23.57 -1.27
N THR A 848 -20.58 23.61 -0.88
CA THR A 848 -21.07 23.01 0.38
C THR A 848 -21.45 21.54 0.18
N ASP A 849 -20.56 20.74 -0.40
CA ASP A 849 -20.73 19.29 -0.39
C ASP A 849 -20.48 18.77 1.03
N ASP A 850 -21.43 17.98 1.54
CA ASP A 850 -21.45 17.35 2.87
C ASP A 850 -20.35 16.28 3.02
N GLU A 851 -19.09 16.69 3.11
CA GLU A 851 -17.96 15.78 3.28
C GLU A 851 -17.14 16.02 4.55
N HIS A 852 -16.73 14.92 5.18
CA HIS A 852 -15.86 14.93 6.35
C HIS A 852 -14.47 15.50 6.01
N PRO A 853 -13.82 16.20 6.96
CA PRO A 853 -12.54 16.84 6.72
C PRO A 853 -11.44 15.82 6.44
N LYS A 854 -10.58 16.15 5.49
CA LYS A 854 -9.51 15.24 5.05
C LYS A 854 -8.23 15.50 5.85
N PRO A 855 -7.52 14.44 6.29
CA PRO A 855 -6.25 14.52 6.98
C PRO A 855 -5.09 14.81 6.02
N TRP A 856 -5.26 15.81 5.16
CA TRP A 856 -4.30 16.24 4.16
C TRP A 856 -3.82 17.65 4.50
N CYS A 857 -2.57 17.93 4.16
CA CYS A 857 -2.04 19.27 4.37
C CYS A 857 -2.64 20.25 3.35
N PRO A 858 -3.09 21.45 3.77
CA PRO A 858 -3.65 22.44 2.85
C PRO A 858 -2.65 22.93 1.78
N PHE A 859 -1.34 22.89 2.06
CA PHE A 859 -0.29 23.44 1.18
C PHE A 859 0.43 22.41 0.32
N CYS A 860 0.70 21.23 0.90
CA CYS A 860 1.43 20.14 0.25
C CYS A 860 0.46 19.08 -0.32
N GLY A 861 -0.80 19.03 0.13
CA GLY A 861 -1.79 18.00 -0.23
C GLY A 861 -1.42 16.57 0.21
N ILE A 862 -0.20 16.34 0.68
CA ILE A 862 0.28 15.05 1.19
C ILE A 862 -0.49 14.69 2.49
N PRO A 863 -0.86 13.41 2.67
CA PRO A 863 -1.46 12.92 3.90
C PRO A 863 -0.63 13.25 5.13
N LEU A 864 -1.29 13.88 6.11
CA LEU A 864 -0.69 14.19 7.39
C LEU A 864 -0.51 12.92 8.21
N LYS A 865 0.60 12.83 8.95
CA LYS A 865 0.89 11.70 9.83
C LYS A 865 1.20 12.20 11.24
N LYS A 866 1.15 11.31 12.22
CA LYS A 866 1.77 11.57 13.53
C LYS A 866 3.29 11.56 13.33
N LEU A 867 3.98 12.56 13.86
CA LEU A 867 5.43 12.53 13.91
C LEU A 867 5.86 11.43 14.90
N LEU A 868 6.59 10.43 14.40
CA LEU A 868 7.25 9.42 15.22
C LEU A 868 8.74 9.77 15.30
N PRO A 869 9.36 9.73 16.48
CA PRO A 869 10.80 9.89 16.62
C PRO A 869 11.57 8.93 15.72
N GLU A 870 12.63 9.42 15.05
CA GLU A 870 13.36 8.63 14.06
C GLU A 870 14.05 7.39 14.65
N PHE A 871 14.45 7.43 15.93
CA PHE A 871 15.04 6.27 16.61
C PHE A 871 14.08 5.09 16.76
N LEU A 872 12.76 5.33 16.72
CA LEU A 872 11.75 4.27 16.71
C LEU A 872 11.53 3.68 15.30
N LEU A 873 12.14 4.26 14.27
CA LEU A 873 12.03 3.83 12.88
C LEU A 873 13.33 3.20 12.36
N SER A 874 14.37 3.12 13.19
CA SER A 874 15.64 2.46 12.86
C SER A 874 15.70 1.09 13.53
N PRO A 875 15.85 -0.02 12.77
CA PRO A 875 15.99 -1.36 13.33
C PRO A 875 17.36 -1.62 14.00
N SER A 876 18.21 -0.61 14.17
CA SER A 876 19.58 -0.72 14.72
C SER A 876 19.64 -1.09 16.22
N PHE A 877 18.53 -1.53 16.82
CA PHE A 877 18.45 -2.01 18.20
C PHE A 877 17.76 -3.39 18.33
N VAL A 878 17.77 -4.21 17.28
CA VAL A 878 17.47 -5.66 17.40
C VAL A 878 18.72 -6.48 17.11
#